data_AF-A0A9Q0B351-F1
#
_entry.id   AF-A0A9Q0B351-F1
#
_cell.length_a   1.000
_cell.length_b   1.000
_cell.length_c   1.000
_cell.angle_alpha   90.00
_cell.angle_beta   90.00
_cell.angle_gamma   90.00
#
_symmetry.space_group_name_H-M   'P 1'
#
loop_
_entity.id
_entity.type
_entity.pdbx_description
1 polymer ?
#
loop_
_entity_poly.entity_id
_entity_poly.type
_entity_poly.pdbx_seq_one_letter_code
_entity_poly.pdbx_strand_id
1 'polypeptide(L)'
;MAPRSEYSRSSTNTRSLFDDDFTENNKNAFIVGTHPLLQRDVELDSFLAKKSVSGEDRSADDTTNHTAAWCPTWLRSGTLLAFAALFLLFGVSLIVMFQFSQQNSGLVTTRQSLVYLWRFGPTAILTLLSIFWSRVELQAIRYMPWIAYRDNPSMGRDGYSLDYTAMLSPSILYQSLRRRHFLVFIIAVVSLFIKIQIILAPSLYSLVSFQAEQPVDVRVLDSFNISTPAMSNRETSAYYIAKALQNFEMKLPFGVTKEGAYQTFSFRQGSGRGTETEPITVTVDGYFAEMKCLKLSNYSHTDLKETGPARSYYAFNASLLFEGCDQSVPVTTDRMMWINSSPNETTLQSSWNVNNLLNEPKPCSNLPQQHNQSLYYATRIGPSAKNTSHPDVLNFAAILCSSTAWTTPVEIVDDGVSPNMTVIPGGSRRTVNADLWSLLGSSIPETVGLWAGSGTGTIFGPIITGFQFNGKGTNNDTDPSLFTNDVLYDAVMNTSSILSPLIGHYRLREESDSQTTGTTIATIERLTVNQWVSLSMTALFFLLAVLTVIVLLRYRKRMSVWHRDPATILGSMLFFRDNMNLSNKIMASQSRSLDNEWSSCEFTPLVLRTWTRVPISVLILGIIGGLYYTLSVSKTQEGLASINADGDLHLLWTSVPALVMLCVALYVGCCDFAYRGLATLSSLSLRPCSARLLDMSYLDMMGLGALYWSVRKCVWAVTLSQLLTFLCAFLTTLASVMFTVDPVPSSTNVQLRQTTWFGSRQMTLNNAGSFAATRDSLSSLVLRKGDGALTYPRNTYDDLVFPVLDGLQGTEVSPNVSIQLSVPAAKLAPTCVQLPASTYNITFRNYTEEDKFFEVLMVESFDCPNGNRAKLLGIISMSSATNRLGRSYFSDILESPGNTYSINGLCKLGLNMSAPDYIYSPFRFQTYVWGEFNKERNDLDHLSIWRCNYTWVETSTKVSLSMESDGIYILDPEKPPEPDLSTTKFWDPPFDVPHFDYQFINFQAGDAFPTVSLNDPLAGSMERQFTVLIEPYGQLPLSALGDASQESNVLDGLKHNLGFIGAQLANLENRFGVTENSRNRPPPANGLPLLEAIIVDRSRRRLVQNPTITYILMAVLGLVALCNIMAVLSAATRHLSGIPRLFDMEVKGLAPDGFHSMASMVNLLQGSNAPSHLPQSVHLLSKGDLYSRVDDLSFRMGWFQRTQDQTRHFTVGVLGDEEFVYLHGVKGIRDTI
;
A
#
# COMPACT_ATOMS: atom_id res chain seq x y z
N MET A 1 21.83 47.95 35.14
CA MET A 1 20.87 48.59 34.20
C MET A 1 19.67 47.67 34.07
N ALA A 2 18.50 48.17 34.43
CA ALA A 2 17.27 47.42 34.75
C ALA A 2 16.21 47.59 33.62
N PRO A 3 15.07 46.85 33.63
CA PRO A 3 14.91 45.40 33.81
C PRO A 3 13.84 44.71 32.90
N ARG A 4 13.86 43.37 32.91
CA ARG A 4 12.76 42.37 32.98
C ARG A 4 11.58 42.21 31.96
N SER A 5 11.44 40.94 31.57
CA SER A 5 10.29 39.98 31.67
C SER A 5 9.16 39.90 30.62
N GLU A 6 9.12 38.72 29.99
CA GLU A 6 8.02 37.75 29.76
C GLU A 6 6.67 38.09 29.05
N TYR A 7 6.20 37.04 28.35
CA TYR A 7 4.82 36.59 28.05
C TYR A 7 4.18 36.78 26.65
N SER A 8 4.11 35.63 25.95
CA SER A 8 2.98 35.00 25.23
C SER A 8 2.31 35.58 23.96
N ARG A 9 2.10 34.65 22.99
CA ARG A 9 0.94 34.40 22.08
C ARG A 9 0.35 35.64 21.34
N SER A 10 0.11 35.64 20.03
CA SER A 10 -0.47 34.62 19.14
C SER A 10 -0.38 35.07 17.67
N SER A 11 -0.45 34.08 16.77
CA SER A 11 -0.96 34.10 15.37
C SER A 11 -0.66 35.28 14.41
N THR A 12 -0.10 34.87 13.26
CA THR A 12 -0.41 35.34 11.88
C THR A 12 -0.10 36.79 11.51
N ASN A 13 0.95 36.98 10.70
CA ASN A 13 0.83 37.33 9.28
C ASN A 13 2.20 37.52 8.64
N THR A 14 2.36 37.03 7.41
CA THR A 14 3.35 37.58 6.47
C THR A 14 2.65 38.04 5.19
N ARG A 15 2.76 39.36 4.99
CA ARG A 15 2.99 40.15 3.76
C ARG A 15 1.99 40.01 2.61
N SER A 16 1.17 41.02 2.25
CA SER A 16 1.36 42.49 2.02
C SER A 16 1.87 42.85 0.63
N LEU A 17 1.37 44.01 0.15
CA LEU A 17 1.79 44.93 -0.92
C LEU A 17 0.79 44.95 -2.10
N PHE A 18 0.04 46.02 -2.39
CA PHE A 18 0.12 47.45 -2.05
C PHE A 18 -1.30 48.10 -2.10
N ASP A 19 -1.66 48.88 -1.05
CA ASP A 19 -1.95 50.34 -1.01
C ASP A 19 -2.45 51.06 -2.28
N ASP A 20 -3.34 52.06 -2.28
CA ASP A 20 -3.80 52.96 -1.20
C ASP A 20 -5.19 53.59 -1.53
N ASP A 21 -5.95 53.80 -0.46
CA ASP A 21 -6.95 54.82 -0.11
C ASP A 21 -7.73 55.64 -1.18
N PHE A 22 -9.06 55.62 -1.04
CA PHE A 22 -9.85 56.84 -0.77
C PHE A 22 -11.18 56.51 -0.06
N THR A 23 -11.55 57.39 0.87
CA THR A 23 -12.46 57.21 2.02
C THR A 23 -13.93 57.63 1.81
N GLU A 24 -14.76 56.91 2.57
CA GLU A 24 -15.98 57.29 3.34
C GLU A 24 -17.33 57.76 2.72
N ASN A 25 -18.36 57.01 3.16
CA ASN A 25 -19.72 57.40 3.57
C ASN A 25 -20.69 57.94 2.48
N ASN A 26 -21.95 57.51 2.34
CA ASN A 26 -22.92 57.06 3.35
C ASN A 26 -24.11 56.26 2.73
N LYS A 27 -24.75 55.47 3.60
CA LYS A 27 -26.08 54.80 3.55
C LYS A 27 -27.17 55.35 2.59
N ASN A 28 -27.83 54.48 1.80
CA ASN A 28 -29.23 54.05 1.99
C ASN A 28 -29.90 53.45 0.72
N ALA A 29 -30.80 52.49 1.00
CA ALA A 29 -32.05 52.18 0.30
C ALA A 29 -32.00 51.52 -1.10
N PHE A 30 -32.26 50.20 -1.06
CA PHE A 30 -32.97 49.45 -2.10
C PHE A 30 -34.25 50.17 -2.54
N ILE A 31 -34.32 50.62 -3.79
CA ILE A 31 -35.59 50.80 -4.53
C ILE A 31 -35.39 50.33 -5.97
N VAL A 32 -36.27 49.42 -6.39
CA VAL A 32 -36.41 48.88 -7.73
C VAL A 32 -36.90 49.97 -8.69
N GLY A 33 -36.19 50.16 -9.81
CA GLY A 33 -36.58 51.09 -10.88
C GLY A 33 -36.06 50.61 -12.24
N THR A 34 -36.97 50.60 -13.22
CA THR A 34 -36.86 50.02 -14.57
C THR A 34 -36.40 51.03 -15.64
N HIS A 35 -35.55 50.55 -16.59
CA HIS A 35 -35.22 51.10 -17.95
C HIS A 35 -34.30 52.35 -18.09
N PRO A 36 -33.69 52.62 -19.27
CA PRO A 36 -32.79 51.77 -20.07
C PRO A 36 -31.48 52.50 -20.48
N LEU A 37 -30.38 51.78 -20.73
CA LEU A 37 -29.20 52.31 -21.43
C LEU A 37 -29.05 51.64 -22.79
N LEU A 38 -29.26 52.43 -23.84
CA LEU A 38 -29.23 52.05 -25.25
C LEU A 38 -28.31 53.04 -25.98
N GLN A 39 -26.99 52.98 -25.72
CA GLN A 39 -26.00 53.71 -26.53
C GLN A 39 -24.57 53.29 -26.19
N ARG A 40 -24.08 52.19 -26.78
CA ARG A 40 -22.65 51.87 -26.98
C ARG A 40 -22.53 50.53 -27.70
N ASP A 41 -22.73 50.50 -29.00
CA ASP A 41 -22.50 49.28 -29.82
C ASP A 41 -22.03 49.60 -31.25
N VAL A 42 -21.39 50.75 -31.50
CA VAL A 42 -20.86 51.10 -32.84
C VAL A 42 -19.34 50.92 -32.98
N GLU A 43 -18.59 50.63 -31.90
CA GLU A 43 -17.11 50.69 -31.97
C GLU A 43 -16.32 49.39 -31.76
N LEU A 44 -16.96 48.24 -31.57
CA LEU A 44 -16.22 46.99 -31.29
C LEU A 44 -16.18 45.97 -32.44
N ASP A 45 -17.00 46.15 -33.47
CA ASP A 45 -17.00 45.27 -34.66
C ASP A 45 -15.96 45.68 -35.73
N SER A 46 -15.31 46.85 -35.58
CA SER A 46 -14.25 47.33 -36.49
C SER A 46 -12.85 46.76 -36.18
N PHE A 47 -12.64 46.11 -35.04
CA PHE A 47 -11.32 45.67 -34.58
C PHE A 47 -10.97 44.20 -34.88
N LEU A 48 -11.93 43.36 -35.29
CA LEU A 48 -11.70 41.93 -35.55
C LEU A 48 -11.60 41.54 -37.04
N ALA A 49 -11.70 42.50 -37.96
CA ALA A 49 -11.63 42.25 -39.41
C ALA A 49 -10.26 42.58 -40.05
N LYS A 50 -9.20 42.85 -39.26
CA LYS A 50 -7.90 43.30 -39.81
C LYS A 50 -6.71 42.45 -39.35
N LYS A 51 -6.56 41.27 -39.97
CA LYS A 51 -5.32 40.48 -40.14
C LYS A 51 -5.72 39.32 -41.07
N SER A 52 -5.22 39.14 -42.28
CA SER A 52 -3.84 39.19 -42.73
C SER A 52 -3.80 39.03 -44.26
N VAL A 53 -2.61 39.34 -44.82
CA VAL A 53 -2.06 38.99 -46.14
C VAL A 53 -1.95 40.16 -47.13
N SER A 54 -0.69 40.52 -47.30
CA SER A 54 -0.02 41.37 -48.29
C SER A 54 -0.27 40.93 -49.73
N GLY A 55 -0.25 41.89 -50.65
CA GLY A 55 -0.66 41.70 -52.03
C GLY A 55 0.36 41.04 -52.96
N GLU A 56 -0.12 40.76 -54.18
CA GLU A 56 0.64 40.86 -55.41
C GLU A 56 -0.33 41.01 -56.59
N ASP A 57 -0.06 41.99 -57.44
CA ASP A 57 -0.83 42.31 -58.66
C ASP A 57 -0.76 41.18 -59.68
N ARG A 58 -1.92 40.71 -60.17
CA ARG A 58 -2.08 40.21 -61.55
C ARG A 58 -3.47 40.53 -62.10
N SER A 59 -3.45 41.46 -63.05
CA SER A 59 -4.20 41.50 -64.32
C SER A 59 -5.61 40.89 -64.39
N ALA A 60 -6.55 41.74 -64.77
CA ALA A 60 -7.85 41.43 -65.33
C ALA A 60 -7.80 40.28 -66.35
N ASP A 61 -8.65 39.28 -66.13
CA ASP A 61 -9.64 38.72 -67.05
C ASP A 61 -10.06 37.33 -66.53
N ASP A 62 -11.11 37.27 -65.71
CA ASP A 62 -11.96 36.08 -65.65
C ASP A 62 -13.31 36.43 -64.98
N THR A 63 -14.28 36.84 -65.80
CA THR A 63 -15.70 36.81 -65.42
C THR A 63 -16.14 35.36 -65.27
N THR A 64 -15.84 34.74 -64.13
CA THR A 64 -16.51 33.50 -63.70
C THR A 64 -17.72 33.84 -62.84
N ASN A 65 -18.88 33.39 -63.32
CA ASN A 65 -20.17 33.42 -62.63
C ASN A 65 -20.06 32.96 -61.17
N HIS A 66 -20.06 33.90 -60.22
CA HIS A 66 -20.38 33.59 -58.83
C HIS A 66 -21.88 33.38 -58.67
N THR A 67 -22.42 32.25 -59.16
CA THR A 67 -23.71 31.77 -58.67
C THR A 67 -23.50 31.30 -57.23
N ALA A 68 -23.96 32.08 -56.26
CA ALA A 68 -23.87 31.75 -54.84
C ALA A 68 -24.70 30.48 -54.54
N ALA A 69 -24.08 29.32 -54.62
CA ALA A 69 -24.67 28.04 -54.23
C ALA A 69 -24.44 27.79 -52.73
N TRP A 70 -25.47 28.05 -51.93
CA TRP A 70 -25.56 27.65 -50.53
C TRP A 70 -25.73 26.13 -50.40
N CYS A 71 -24.89 25.53 -49.55
CA CYS A 71 -24.91 24.12 -49.16
C CYS A 71 -24.76 24.04 -47.64
N PRO A 72 -25.57 23.23 -46.93
CA PRO A 72 -25.43 23.03 -45.49
C PRO A 72 -24.00 22.59 -45.15
N THR A 73 -23.37 23.24 -44.18
CA THR A 73 -21.94 23.10 -43.90
C THR A 73 -21.54 21.71 -43.40
N TRP A 74 -22.40 21.04 -42.63
CA TRP A 74 -22.11 19.72 -42.03
C TRP A 74 -22.43 18.54 -42.95
N LEU A 75 -23.24 18.77 -43.99
CA LEU A 75 -23.54 17.78 -45.05
C LEU A 75 -22.57 17.86 -46.25
N ARG A 76 -21.56 18.72 -46.20
CA ARG A 76 -20.55 18.82 -47.27
C ARG A 76 -19.77 17.52 -47.38
N SER A 77 -19.29 17.22 -48.59
CA SER A 77 -18.51 16.00 -48.82
C SER A 77 -17.24 15.93 -47.98
N GLY A 78 -16.60 17.07 -47.70
CA GLY A 78 -15.40 17.13 -46.84
C GLY A 78 -15.67 16.75 -45.38
N THR A 79 -16.79 17.20 -44.80
CA THR A 79 -17.14 16.89 -43.41
C THR A 79 -17.55 15.42 -43.27
N LEU A 80 -18.37 14.90 -44.19
CA LEU A 80 -18.76 13.48 -44.19
C LEU A 80 -17.57 12.55 -44.42
N LEU A 81 -16.62 12.93 -45.29
CA LEU A 81 -15.38 12.18 -45.49
C LEU A 81 -14.50 12.17 -44.23
N ALA A 82 -14.41 13.30 -43.53
CA ALA A 82 -13.68 13.39 -42.26
C ALA A 82 -14.27 12.48 -41.19
N PHE A 83 -15.60 12.41 -41.05
CA PHE A 83 -16.26 11.47 -40.14
C PHE A 83 -16.02 10.01 -40.54
N ALA A 84 -16.15 9.67 -41.84
CA ALA A 84 -15.88 8.32 -42.33
C ALA A 84 -14.43 7.88 -42.04
N ALA A 85 -13.46 8.76 -42.28
CA ALA A 85 -12.05 8.52 -41.96
C ALA A 85 -11.82 8.34 -40.46
N LEU A 86 -12.47 9.16 -39.62
CA LEU A 86 -12.38 9.06 -38.17
C LEU A 86 -12.98 7.75 -37.63
N PHE A 87 -14.12 7.30 -38.14
CA PHE A 87 -14.70 6.00 -37.76
C PHE A 87 -13.80 4.83 -38.15
N LEU A 88 -13.18 4.86 -39.34
CA LEU A 88 -12.19 3.86 -39.75
C LEU A 88 -10.97 3.87 -38.82
N LEU A 89 -10.45 5.05 -38.50
CA LEU A 89 -9.31 5.20 -37.60
C LEU A 89 -9.62 4.61 -36.21
N PHE A 90 -10.79 4.90 -35.63
CA PHE A 90 -11.18 4.32 -34.35
C PHE A 90 -11.36 2.79 -34.40
N GLY A 91 -11.94 2.25 -35.47
CA GLY A 91 -12.05 0.80 -35.68
C GLY A 91 -10.68 0.11 -35.77
N VAL A 92 -9.75 0.67 -36.55
CA VAL A 92 -8.38 0.15 -36.70
C VAL A 92 -7.62 0.24 -35.37
N SER A 93 -7.72 1.37 -34.67
CA SER A 93 -7.06 1.54 -33.36
C SER A 93 -7.51 0.50 -32.34
N LEU A 94 -8.82 0.20 -32.26
CA LEU A 94 -9.32 -0.83 -31.33
C LEU A 94 -8.82 -2.24 -31.66
N ILE A 95 -8.72 -2.60 -32.95
CA ILE A 95 -8.13 -3.89 -33.36
C ILE A 95 -6.66 -3.97 -32.96
N VAL A 96 -5.89 -2.93 -33.26
CA VAL A 96 -4.46 -2.88 -32.94
C VAL A 96 -4.26 -2.98 -31.42
N MET A 97 -5.04 -2.23 -30.64
CA MET A 97 -4.99 -2.28 -29.17
C MET A 97 -5.37 -3.67 -28.63
N PHE A 98 -6.37 -4.33 -29.21
CA PHE A 98 -6.78 -5.68 -28.80
C PHE A 98 -5.68 -6.72 -29.10
N GLN A 99 -5.10 -6.71 -30.30
CA GLN A 99 -4.01 -7.61 -30.66
C GLN A 99 -2.77 -7.39 -29.80
N PHE A 100 -2.40 -6.13 -29.57
CA PHE A 100 -1.28 -5.77 -28.71
C PHE A 100 -1.52 -6.21 -27.27
N SER A 101 -2.73 -6.01 -26.74
CA SER A 101 -3.11 -6.46 -25.39
C SER A 101 -3.03 -7.97 -25.24
N GLN A 102 -3.34 -8.73 -26.30
CA GLN A 102 -3.30 -10.20 -26.28
C GLN A 102 -1.85 -10.73 -26.37
N GLN A 103 -0.99 -10.08 -27.15
CA GLN A 103 0.42 -10.48 -27.30
C GLN A 103 1.27 -10.13 -26.07
N ASN A 104 1.01 -8.99 -25.43
CA ASN A 104 1.85 -8.46 -24.34
C ASN A 104 1.22 -8.63 -22.94
N SER A 105 0.16 -9.44 -22.80
CA SER A 105 -0.56 -9.65 -21.53
C SER A 105 -0.96 -8.33 -20.87
N GLY A 106 -1.58 -7.44 -21.64
CA GLY A 106 -1.99 -6.09 -21.24
C GLY A 106 -1.36 -4.97 -22.06
N LEU A 107 -1.92 -3.75 -21.95
CA LEU A 107 -1.51 -2.55 -22.67
C LEU A 107 -0.42 -1.76 -21.95
N VAL A 108 -0.65 -1.40 -20.69
CA VAL A 108 0.21 -0.53 -19.88
C VAL A 108 0.13 -0.96 -18.42
N THR A 109 1.26 -0.89 -17.71
CA THR A 109 1.34 -1.04 -16.25
C THR A 109 0.78 0.21 -15.59
N THR A 110 -0.32 0.10 -14.85
CA THR A 110 -1.03 1.26 -14.32
C THR A 110 -1.45 1.04 -12.86
N ARG A 111 -1.34 2.08 -12.03
CA ARG A 111 -1.81 2.05 -10.64
C ARG A 111 -3.35 2.18 -10.58
N GLN A 112 -3.99 1.55 -9.60
CA GLN A 112 -5.44 1.70 -9.32
C GLN A 112 -5.92 3.18 -9.26
N SER A 113 -5.06 4.13 -8.88
CA SER A 113 -5.42 5.55 -8.79
C SER A 113 -5.77 6.19 -10.14
N LEU A 114 -5.30 5.63 -11.26
CA LEU A 114 -5.52 6.17 -12.60
C LEU A 114 -6.78 5.59 -13.28
N VAL A 115 -7.60 4.79 -12.58
CA VAL A 115 -8.85 4.16 -13.07
C VAL A 115 -9.79 5.14 -13.79
N TYR A 116 -9.81 6.39 -13.34
CA TYR A 116 -10.63 7.44 -13.94
C TYR A 116 -10.18 7.79 -15.37
N LEU A 117 -8.89 7.78 -15.68
CA LEU A 117 -8.35 8.25 -16.95
C LEU A 117 -8.78 7.36 -18.13
N TRP A 118 -8.61 6.05 -18.02
CA TRP A 118 -8.94 5.13 -19.12
C TRP A 118 -10.42 4.78 -19.22
N ARG A 119 -11.22 4.94 -18.15
CA ARG A 119 -12.68 4.82 -18.23
C ARG A 119 -13.33 6.10 -18.79
N PHE A 120 -12.82 7.28 -18.43
CA PHE A 120 -13.34 8.57 -18.89
C PHE A 120 -12.87 8.93 -20.30
N GLY A 121 -11.63 8.61 -20.67
CA GLY A 121 -11.04 9.03 -21.95
C GLY A 121 -11.86 8.61 -23.18
N PRO A 122 -12.12 7.31 -23.42
CA PRO A 122 -12.87 6.85 -24.59
C PRO A 122 -14.31 7.39 -24.63
N THR A 123 -14.97 7.45 -23.47
CA THR A 123 -16.35 7.94 -23.38
C THR A 123 -16.42 9.43 -23.72
N ALA A 124 -15.49 10.24 -23.21
CA ALA A 124 -15.39 11.67 -23.53
C ALA A 124 -15.12 11.95 -25.01
N ILE A 125 -14.25 11.16 -25.66
CA ILE A 125 -13.97 11.29 -27.09
C ILE A 125 -15.25 11.00 -27.91
N LEU A 126 -16.00 9.95 -27.55
CA LEU A 126 -17.23 9.58 -28.25
C LEU A 126 -18.39 10.55 -28.00
N THR A 127 -18.49 11.15 -26.80
CA THR A 127 -19.48 12.20 -26.54
C THR A 127 -19.19 13.46 -27.34
N LEU A 128 -17.91 13.87 -27.44
CA LEU A 128 -17.50 14.97 -28.35
C LEU A 128 -17.86 14.66 -29.80
N LEU A 129 -17.57 13.45 -30.27
CA LEU A 129 -17.93 13.01 -31.62
C LEU A 129 -19.44 13.06 -31.85
N SER A 130 -20.24 12.63 -30.88
CA SER A 130 -21.70 12.67 -30.91
C SER A 130 -22.23 14.11 -30.98
N ILE A 131 -21.62 15.06 -30.25
CA ILE A 131 -21.97 16.48 -30.32
C ILE A 131 -21.79 17.02 -31.74
N PHE A 132 -20.67 16.71 -32.40
CA PHE A 132 -20.46 17.15 -33.79
C PHE A 132 -21.39 16.42 -34.77
N TRP A 133 -21.59 15.11 -34.61
CA TRP A 133 -22.47 14.34 -35.48
C TRP A 133 -23.95 14.78 -35.37
N SER A 134 -24.40 15.22 -34.19
CA SER A 134 -25.75 15.75 -34.01
C SER A 134 -26.08 16.90 -34.97
N ARG A 135 -25.08 17.62 -35.47
CA ARG A 135 -25.22 18.67 -36.49
C ARG A 135 -25.50 18.11 -37.88
N VAL A 136 -24.86 17.00 -38.23
CA VAL A 136 -25.11 16.26 -39.47
C VAL A 136 -26.55 15.73 -39.45
N GLU A 137 -26.96 15.13 -38.33
CA GLU A 137 -28.34 14.65 -38.13
C GLU A 137 -29.37 15.78 -38.24
N LEU A 138 -29.14 16.89 -37.54
CA LEU A 138 -30.05 18.03 -37.58
C LEU A 138 -30.21 18.60 -38.98
N GLN A 139 -29.10 18.86 -39.68
CA GLN A 139 -29.18 19.42 -41.03
C GLN A 139 -29.85 18.43 -42.01
N ALA A 140 -29.60 17.13 -41.88
CA ALA A 140 -30.28 16.13 -42.71
C ALA A 140 -31.80 16.13 -42.49
N ILE A 141 -32.25 16.15 -41.24
CA ILE A 141 -33.67 16.19 -40.87
C ILE A 141 -34.34 17.49 -41.33
N ARG A 142 -33.69 18.64 -41.11
CA ARG A 142 -34.23 19.97 -41.46
C ARG A 142 -34.36 20.20 -42.97
N TYR A 143 -33.39 19.74 -43.76
CA TYR A 143 -33.38 19.96 -45.22
C TYR A 143 -34.03 18.82 -46.02
N MET A 144 -34.39 17.69 -45.41
CA MET A 144 -35.00 16.58 -46.14
C MET A 144 -36.29 16.96 -46.91
N PRO A 145 -37.25 17.74 -46.36
CA PRO A 145 -38.45 18.13 -47.11
C PRO A 145 -38.11 18.93 -48.38
N TRP A 146 -37.13 19.83 -48.26
CA TRP A 146 -36.58 20.66 -49.32
C TRP A 146 -35.90 19.83 -50.42
N ILE A 147 -35.10 18.84 -50.04
CA ILE A 147 -34.46 17.90 -50.96
C ILE A 147 -35.51 17.02 -51.66
N ALA A 148 -36.51 16.55 -50.93
CA ALA A 148 -37.54 15.67 -51.46
C ALA A 148 -38.47 16.37 -52.46
N TYR A 149 -38.80 17.66 -52.25
CA TYR A 149 -39.52 18.48 -53.22
C TYR A 149 -38.74 18.64 -54.54
N ARG A 150 -37.43 18.84 -54.46
CA ARG A 150 -36.58 18.97 -55.64
C ARG A 150 -36.53 17.67 -56.46
N ASP A 151 -36.44 16.52 -55.79
CA ASP A 151 -36.40 15.21 -56.44
C ASP A 151 -37.77 14.81 -57.02
N ASN A 152 -38.87 15.27 -56.41
CA ASN A 152 -40.23 15.06 -56.90
C ASN A 152 -41.13 16.31 -56.69
N PRO A 153 -41.24 17.19 -57.72
CA PRO A 153 -42.06 18.42 -57.67
C PRO A 153 -43.59 18.19 -57.59
N SER A 154 -44.03 16.92 -57.70
CA SER A 154 -45.43 16.49 -57.64
C SER A 154 -45.81 15.84 -56.31
N MET A 155 -45.09 16.19 -55.24
CA MET A 155 -45.38 15.74 -53.88
C MET A 155 -46.83 16.09 -53.47
N GLY A 156 -47.53 15.15 -52.83
CA GLY A 156 -48.88 15.34 -52.30
C GLY A 156 -48.92 16.07 -50.96
N ARG A 157 -50.13 16.33 -50.43
CA ARG A 157 -50.37 17.10 -49.18
C ARG A 157 -49.48 16.63 -48.01
N ASP A 158 -49.38 15.33 -47.80
CA ASP A 158 -48.60 14.71 -46.71
C ASP A 158 -47.10 14.98 -46.76
N GLY A 159 -46.57 15.40 -47.91
CA GLY A 159 -45.16 15.69 -48.07
C GLY A 159 -44.81 17.16 -47.80
N TYR A 160 -45.69 18.10 -48.13
CA TYR A 160 -45.49 19.53 -47.80
C TYR A 160 -45.66 19.83 -46.31
N SER A 161 -46.46 19.04 -45.59
CA SER A 161 -46.65 19.14 -44.13
C SER A 161 -45.64 18.31 -43.32
N LEU A 162 -44.63 17.72 -43.97
CA LEU A 162 -43.65 16.87 -43.30
C LEU A 162 -42.63 17.71 -42.53
N ASP A 163 -42.57 17.50 -41.22
CA ASP A 163 -41.57 18.10 -40.34
C ASP A 163 -40.90 17.02 -39.49
N TYR A 164 -39.69 16.61 -39.89
CA TYR A 164 -38.91 15.66 -39.08
C TYR A 164 -38.32 16.31 -37.81
N THR A 165 -38.21 17.65 -37.75
CA THR A 165 -37.64 18.35 -36.59
C THR A 165 -38.59 18.33 -35.40
N ALA A 166 -39.90 18.32 -35.63
CA ALA A 166 -40.91 18.19 -34.58
C ALA A 166 -41.08 16.75 -34.03
N MET A 167 -40.46 15.76 -34.68
CA MET A 167 -40.62 14.34 -34.35
C MET A 167 -39.59 13.84 -33.33
N LEU A 168 -39.98 12.86 -32.51
CA LEU A 168 -39.06 12.18 -31.59
C LEU A 168 -38.14 11.22 -32.37
N SER A 169 -36.89 11.04 -31.92
CA SER A 169 -35.87 10.24 -32.62
C SER A 169 -36.33 8.83 -33.08
N PRO A 170 -37.06 8.01 -32.27
CA PRO A 170 -37.57 6.71 -32.74
C PRO A 170 -38.61 6.83 -33.85
N SER A 171 -39.46 7.86 -33.80
CA SER A 171 -40.46 8.12 -34.83
C SER A 171 -39.81 8.55 -36.15
N ILE A 172 -38.68 9.27 -36.11
CA ILE A 172 -37.90 9.65 -37.30
C ILE A 172 -37.37 8.42 -38.01
N LEU A 173 -36.83 7.43 -37.28
CA LEU A 173 -36.33 6.18 -37.85
C LEU A 173 -37.44 5.42 -38.59
N TYR A 174 -38.58 5.21 -37.93
CA TYR A 174 -39.72 4.52 -38.53
C TYR A 174 -40.31 5.26 -39.73
N GLN A 175 -40.53 6.57 -39.60
CA GLN A 175 -41.20 7.38 -40.62
C GLN A 175 -40.30 7.68 -41.83
N SER A 176 -38.99 7.86 -41.63
CA SER A 176 -38.03 8.01 -42.72
C SER A 176 -37.89 6.72 -43.55
N LEU A 177 -37.89 5.56 -42.90
CA LEU A 177 -37.90 4.26 -43.58
C LEU A 177 -39.19 4.04 -44.37
N ARG A 178 -40.35 4.24 -43.71
CA ARG A 178 -41.68 4.08 -44.34
C ARG A 178 -41.86 4.97 -45.56
N ARG A 179 -41.35 6.21 -45.51
CA ARG A 179 -41.43 7.19 -46.61
C ARG A 179 -40.27 7.08 -47.63
N ARG A 180 -39.38 6.09 -47.48
CA ARG A 180 -38.18 5.87 -48.33
C ARG A 180 -37.20 7.04 -48.37
N HIS A 181 -37.17 7.85 -47.31
CA HIS A 181 -36.22 8.94 -47.12
C HIS A 181 -34.91 8.40 -46.52
N PHE A 182 -34.18 7.62 -47.33
CA PHE A 182 -33.00 6.86 -46.87
C PHE A 182 -31.85 7.74 -46.33
N LEU A 183 -31.72 8.99 -46.76
CA LEU A 183 -30.71 9.92 -46.23
C LEU A 183 -30.89 10.13 -44.71
N VAL A 184 -32.10 10.49 -44.29
CA VAL A 184 -32.43 10.71 -42.87
C VAL A 184 -32.38 9.40 -42.10
N PHE A 185 -32.87 8.31 -42.69
CA PHE A 185 -32.82 6.99 -42.07
C PHE A 185 -31.39 6.56 -41.73
N ILE A 186 -30.47 6.62 -42.70
CA ILE A 186 -29.08 6.19 -42.49
C ILE A 186 -28.38 7.09 -41.46
N ILE A 187 -28.58 8.42 -41.53
CA ILE A 187 -27.94 9.36 -40.60
C ILE A 187 -28.46 9.17 -39.16
N ALA A 188 -29.77 8.93 -39.00
CA ALA A 188 -30.35 8.63 -37.69
C ALA A 188 -29.89 7.26 -37.14
N VAL A 189 -29.68 6.26 -38.00
CA VAL A 189 -29.07 4.97 -37.61
C VAL A 189 -27.62 5.16 -37.16
N VAL A 190 -26.84 6.01 -37.84
CA VAL A 190 -25.48 6.36 -37.40
C VAL A 190 -25.51 7.02 -36.02
N SER A 191 -26.43 7.97 -35.79
CA SER A 191 -26.59 8.61 -34.47
C SER A 191 -26.95 7.60 -33.37
N LEU A 192 -27.77 6.59 -33.67
CA LEU A 192 -28.11 5.52 -32.74
C LEU A 192 -26.88 4.68 -32.38
N PHE A 193 -26.09 4.27 -33.37
CA PHE A 193 -24.88 3.47 -33.13
C PHE A 193 -23.82 4.25 -32.36
N ILE A 194 -23.62 5.55 -32.60
CA ILE A 194 -22.72 6.38 -31.79
C ILE A 194 -23.17 6.40 -30.32
N LYS A 195 -24.49 6.48 -30.04
CA LYS A 195 -25.02 6.41 -28.67
C LYS A 195 -24.77 5.06 -28.01
N ILE A 196 -24.90 3.95 -28.76
CA ILE A 196 -24.56 2.61 -28.27
C ILE A 196 -23.06 2.49 -27.94
N GLN A 197 -22.19 3.06 -28.78
CA GLN A 197 -20.74 3.08 -28.54
C GLN A 197 -20.38 3.82 -27.24
N ILE A 198 -21.06 4.93 -26.93
CA ILE A 198 -20.86 5.67 -25.67
C ILE A 198 -21.20 4.81 -24.44
N ILE A 199 -22.22 3.95 -24.54
CA ILE A 199 -22.62 3.04 -23.44
C ILE A 199 -21.59 1.92 -23.25
N LEU A 200 -21.00 1.40 -24.34
CA LEU A 200 -20.03 0.31 -24.29
C LEU A 200 -18.63 0.76 -23.86
N ALA A 201 -18.24 1.99 -24.19
CA ALA A 201 -16.90 2.51 -23.96
C ALA A 201 -16.32 2.41 -22.53
N PRO A 202 -17.10 2.60 -21.43
CA PRO A 202 -16.58 2.44 -20.07
C PRO A 202 -16.18 0.99 -19.73
N SER A 203 -16.78 0.01 -20.41
CA SER A 203 -16.52 -1.42 -20.23
C SER A 203 -15.39 -1.97 -21.10
N LEU A 204 -14.75 -1.10 -21.89
CA LEU A 204 -13.69 -1.49 -22.82
C LEU A 204 -12.44 -2.03 -22.11
N TYR A 205 -12.12 -1.52 -20.92
CA TYR A 205 -10.90 -1.88 -20.20
C TYR A 205 -11.16 -2.47 -18.80
N SER A 206 -10.37 -3.48 -18.45
CA SER A 206 -10.33 -4.14 -17.13
C SER A 206 -8.91 -4.18 -16.57
N LEU A 207 -8.75 -4.13 -15.24
CA LEU A 207 -7.45 -4.35 -14.60
C LEU A 207 -7.31 -5.82 -14.23
N VAL A 208 -6.17 -6.41 -14.60
CA VAL A 208 -5.78 -7.77 -14.22
C VAL A 208 -4.39 -7.70 -13.61
N SER A 209 -4.17 -8.43 -12.51
CA SER A 209 -2.88 -8.52 -11.81
C SER A 209 -2.03 -9.63 -12.43
N PHE A 210 -0.77 -9.32 -12.75
CA PHE A 210 0.23 -10.27 -13.24
C PHE A 210 1.45 -10.23 -12.34
N GLN A 211 2.08 -11.38 -12.09
CA GLN A 211 3.42 -11.44 -11.50
C GLN A 211 4.45 -11.28 -12.61
N ALA A 212 5.36 -10.32 -12.47
CA ALA A 212 6.42 -10.08 -13.45
C ALA A 212 7.74 -9.77 -12.75
N GLU A 213 8.82 -10.28 -13.32
CA GLU A 213 10.18 -10.00 -12.88
C GLU A 213 10.58 -8.57 -13.26
N GLN A 214 11.09 -7.81 -12.29
CA GLN A 214 11.61 -6.47 -12.47
C GLN A 214 13.06 -6.38 -11.98
N PRO A 215 13.97 -5.77 -12.76
CA PRO A 215 15.32 -5.47 -12.29
C PRO A 215 15.30 -4.35 -11.25
N VAL A 216 16.08 -4.49 -10.19
CA VAL A 216 16.20 -3.55 -9.08
C VAL A 216 17.68 -3.34 -8.74
N ASP A 217 18.04 -2.09 -8.42
CA ASP A 217 19.37 -1.75 -7.93
C ASP A 217 19.51 -2.20 -6.46
N VAL A 218 20.54 -2.98 -6.19
CA VAL A 218 20.80 -3.58 -4.87
C VAL A 218 22.12 -3.06 -4.33
N ARG A 219 22.10 -2.59 -3.08
CA ARG A 219 23.29 -2.15 -2.35
C ARG A 219 23.76 -3.27 -1.42
N VAL A 220 24.91 -3.85 -1.71
CA VAL A 220 25.60 -4.83 -0.88
C VAL A 220 26.31 -4.09 0.25
N LEU A 221 26.11 -4.55 1.49
CA LEU A 221 26.47 -3.85 2.73
C LEU A 221 27.77 -4.34 3.36
N ASP A 222 28.25 -5.50 2.95
CA ASP A 222 29.43 -6.14 3.55
C ASP A 222 30.29 -6.92 2.54
N SER A 223 31.47 -7.32 2.99
CA SER A 223 32.43 -8.15 2.25
C SER A 223 33.16 -9.12 3.17
N PHE A 224 33.71 -10.20 2.61
CA PHE A 224 34.49 -11.17 3.38
C PHE A 224 35.98 -10.80 3.39
N ASN A 225 36.59 -10.75 4.58
CA ASN A 225 38.03 -10.59 4.74
C ASN A 225 38.76 -11.92 4.48
N ILE A 226 39.50 -11.97 3.37
CA ILE A 226 40.19 -13.17 2.89
C ILE A 226 41.66 -13.22 3.37
N SER A 227 42.22 -12.07 3.77
CA SER A 227 43.67 -11.87 3.88
C SER A 227 44.21 -11.88 5.31
N THR A 228 43.39 -11.52 6.30
CA THR A 228 43.83 -11.44 7.70
C THR A 228 43.71 -12.80 8.37
N PRO A 229 44.77 -13.29 9.06
CA PRO A 229 44.67 -14.51 9.86
C PRO A 229 43.68 -14.30 11.01
N ALA A 230 43.05 -15.39 11.45
CA ALA A 230 42.11 -15.40 12.58
C ALA A 230 42.68 -14.62 13.79
N MET A 231 42.02 -13.53 14.15
CA MET A 231 42.36 -12.72 15.33
C MET A 231 42.32 -13.59 16.59
N SER A 232 43.28 -13.43 17.51
CA SER A 232 43.31 -14.17 18.80
C SER A 232 42.13 -13.85 19.73
N ASN A 233 41.33 -12.86 19.36
CA ASN A 233 40.22 -12.36 20.12
C ASN A 233 39.07 -13.37 20.11
N ARG A 234 38.53 -13.68 21.29
CA ARG A 234 37.40 -14.60 21.45
C ARG A 234 36.11 -13.87 21.09
N GLU A 235 35.36 -14.47 20.18
CA GLU A 235 34.03 -14.02 19.77
C GLU A 235 33.14 -15.25 19.75
N THR A 236 32.24 -15.35 20.72
CA THR A 236 31.41 -16.54 20.98
C THR A 236 29.97 -16.43 20.46
N SER A 237 29.61 -15.37 19.73
CA SER A 237 28.27 -15.18 19.16
C SER A 237 27.90 -16.32 18.23
N ALA A 238 28.85 -16.83 17.43
CA ALA A 238 28.58 -17.96 16.53
C ALA A 238 28.06 -19.20 17.27
N TYR A 239 28.67 -19.54 18.43
CA TYR A 239 28.22 -20.67 19.25
C TYR A 239 26.85 -20.43 19.87
N TYR A 240 26.66 -19.26 20.48
CA TYR A 240 25.41 -18.92 21.15
C TYR A 240 24.26 -18.84 20.13
N ILE A 241 24.41 -18.10 19.05
CA ILE A 241 23.37 -17.99 18.01
C ILE A 241 23.06 -19.35 17.37
N ALA A 242 24.06 -20.21 17.11
CA ALA A 242 23.82 -21.58 16.65
C ALA A 242 22.94 -22.39 17.62
N LYS A 243 23.21 -22.24 18.92
CA LYS A 243 22.42 -22.88 19.98
C LYS A 243 21.00 -22.32 20.05
N ALA A 244 20.84 -21.02 19.87
CA ALA A 244 19.53 -20.37 19.81
C ALA A 244 18.69 -20.92 18.65
N LEU A 245 19.29 -21.03 17.46
CA LEU A 245 18.66 -21.58 16.26
C LEU A 245 18.21 -23.03 16.47
N GLN A 246 19.01 -23.85 17.15
CA GLN A 246 18.66 -25.26 17.43
C GLN A 246 17.54 -25.39 18.46
N ASN A 247 17.55 -24.58 19.53
CA ASN A 247 16.68 -24.78 20.69
C ASN A 247 15.35 -24.00 20.63
N PHE A 248 15.26 -22.95 19.82
CA PHE A 248 14.09 -22.05 19.79
C PHE A 248 13.42 -21.90 18.42
N GLU A 249 13.75 -22.76 17.44
CA GLU A 249 13.19 -22.73 16.08
C GLU A 249 13.29 -21.34 15.41
N MET A 250 14.36 -20.61 15.72
CA MET A 250 14.57 -19.26 15.22
C MET A 250 14.93 -19.26 13.73
N LYS A 251 14.57 -18.20 13.02
CA LYS A 251 15.00 -17.99 11.64
C LYS A 251 16.49 -17.69 11.59
N LEU A 252 17.16 -18.17 10.53
CA LEU A 252 18.58 -17.89 10.31
C LEU A 252 18.81 -16.38 10.16
N PRO A 253 19.91 -15.83 10.72
CA PRO A 253 20.27 -14.43 10.54
C PRO A 253 20.42 -14.06 9.06
N PHE A 254 20.11 -12.81 8.72
CA PHE A 254 20.30 -12.30 7.37
C PHE A 254 21.78 -12.38 6.99
N GLY A 255 22.11 -13.06 5.89
CA GLY A 255 23.50 -13.35 5.49
C GLY A 255 23.97 -14.76 5.86
N VAL A 256 23.10 -15.65 6.34
CA VAL A 256 23.45 -17.04 6.70
C VAL A 256 22.44 -18.03 6.12
N THR A 257 22.94 -19.13 5.58
CA THR A 257 22.16 -20.33 5.21
C THR A 257 22.73 -21.57 5.92
N LYS A 258 22.06 -22.72 5.77
CA LYS A 258 22.58 -23.99 6.31
C LYS A 258 23.90 -24.42 5.66
N GLU A 259 24.18 -23.98 4.44
CA GLU A 259 25.34 -24.42 3.66
C GLU A 259 26.54 -23.46 3.79
N GLY A 260 26.30 -22.17 4.03
CA GLY A 260 27.33 -21.14 4.06
C GLY A 260 26.80 -19.75 4.43
N ALA A 261 27.71 -18.81 4.62
CA ALA A 261 27.36 -17.38 4.81
C ALA A 261 27.41 -16.64 3.48
N TYR A 262 26.64 -15.58 3.32
CA TYR A 262 26.64 -14.75 2.12
C TYR A 262 26.59 -13.26 2.49
N GLN A 263 26.98 -12.40 1.55
CA GLN A 263 26.99 -10.97 1.80
C GLN A 263 25.57 -10.40 1.97
N THR A 264 25.38 -9.50 2.93
CA THR A 264 24.07 -8.84 3.10
C THR A 264 23.89 -7.67 2.15
N PHE A 265 22.62 -7.36 1.87
CA PHE A 265 22.26 -6.36 0.88
C PHE A 265 20.95 -5.63 1.24
N SER A 266 20.63 -4.58 0.49
CA SER A 266 19.40 -3.79 0.64
C SER A 266 18.90 -3.26 -0.70
N PHE A 267 17.59 -3.20 -0.91
CA PHE A 267 16.99 -2.85 -2.21
C PHE A 267 15.77 -1.91 -2.15
N ARG A 268 15.46 -1.35 -0.96
CA ARG A 268 14.46 -0.27 -0.74
C ARG A 268 14.96 0.66 0.39
N GLN A 269 14.47 1.91 0.44
CA GLN A 269 14.76 2.85 1.55
C GLN A 269 14.25 2.28 2.89
N GLY A 270 15.05 1.43 3.55
CA GLY A 270 14.82 0.91 4.90
C GLY A 270 14.59 -0.60 5.05
N SER A 271 14.16 -1.34 4.01
CA SER A 271 13.98 -2.80 4.09
C SER A 271 15.08 -3.55 3.34
N GLY A 272 15.86 -4.35 4.06
CA GLY A 272 16.99 -5.14 3.52
C GLY A 272 16.59 -6.44 2.81
N ARG A 273 15.34 -6.92 2.98
CA ARG A 273 14.92 -8.28 2.61
C ARG A 273 13.68 -8.34 1.72
N GLY A 274 13.57 -9.44 0.96
CA GLY A 274 12.36 -9.80 0.18
C GLY A 274 11.15 -10.07 1.06
N THR A 275 9.98 -10.29 0.45
CA THR A 275 8.79 -10.81 1.14
C THR A 275 8.28 -12.06 0.42
N GLU A 276 7.46 -12.89 1.08
CA GLU A 276 6.90 -14.11 0.46
C GLU A 276 6.11 -13.81 -0.84
N THR A 277 5.53 -12.61 -0.92
CA THR A 277 4.76 -12.18 -2.10
C THR A 277 5.60 -11.47 -3.17
N GLU A 278 6.76 -10.93 -2.77
CA GLU A 278 7.73 -10.23 -3.63
C GLU A 278 9.16 -10.66 -3.27
N PRO A 279 9.56 -11.91 -3.59
CA PRO A 279 10.93 -12.37 -3.34
C PRO A 279 11.92 -11.61 -4.21
N ILE A 280 13.17 -11.52 -3.76
CA ILE A 280 14.27 -10.92 -4.50
C ILE A 280 15.36 -11.95 -4.78
N THR A 281 15.86 -11.95 -6.01
CA THR A 281 17.01 -12.74 -6.45
C THR A 281 18.21 -11.83 -6.68
N VAL A 282 19.34 -12.10 -6.03
CA VAL A 282 20.56 -11.28 -6.10
C VAL A 282 21.80 -12.18 -6.20
N THR A 283 22.78 -11.79 -7.01
CA THR A 283 24.10 -12.44 -7.03
C THR A 283 25.07 -11.71 -6.11
N VAL A 284 25.63 -12.42 -5.13
CA VAL A 284 26.60 -11.91 -4.13
C VAL A 284 27.68 -12.96 -3.84
N ASP A 285 28.77 -12.61 -3.15
CA ASP A 285 29.75 -13.60 -2.71
C ASP A 285 29.21 -14.41 -1.50
N GLY A 286 29.49 -15.72 -1.53
CA GLY A 286 29.23 -16.67 -0.46
C GLY A 286 30.54 -17.25 0.09
N TYR A 287 30.61 -17.40 1.41
CA TYR A 287 31.68 -18.04 2.16
C TYR A 287 31.32 -19.47 2.55
N PHE A 288 32.25 -20.38 2.30
CA PHE A 288 32.15 -21.80 2.63
C PHE A 288 33.41 -22.25 3.36
N ALA A 289 33.23 -23.08 4.39
CA ALA A 289 34.35 -23.80 5.00
C ALA A 289 33.93 -25.21 5.42
N GLU A 290 34.83 -26.15 5.14
CA GLU A 290 34.65 -27.58 5.37
C GLU A 290 35.80 -28.14 6.20
N MET A 291 35.47 -29.11 7.05
CA MET A 291 36.43 -29.92 7.81
C MET A 291 36.55 -31.31 7.16
N LYS A 292 37.77 -31.81 6.98
CA LYS A 292 38.02 -33.20 6.58
C LYS A 292 38.84 -33.90 7.65
N CYS A 293 38.33 -35.01 8.15
CA CYS A 293 38.97 -35.80 9.21
C CYS A 293 39.20 -37.24 8.76
N LEU A 294 40.26 -37.88 9.27
CA LEU A 294 40.57 -39.30 9.09
C LEU A 294 40.53 -40.02 10.43
N LYS A 295 40.03 -41.25 10.42
CA LYS A 295 39.93 -42.12 11.60
C LYS A 295 41.23 -42.89 11.82
N LEU A 296 41.54 -43.19 13.08
CA LEU A 296 42.67 -44.04 13.44
C LEU A 296 42.44 -45.48 12.96
N SER A 297 43.38 -46.02 12.20
CA SER A 297 43.37 -47.41 11.74
C SER A 297 44.07 -48.34 12.72
N ASN A 298 45.26 -47.95 13.20
CA ASN A 298 46.04 -48.75 14.15
C ASN A 298 46.92 -47.85 15.03
N TYR A 299 47.27 -48.31 16.23
CA TYR A 299 48.17 -47.61 17.14
C TYR A 299 49.14 -48.55 17.83
N SER A 300 50.31 -48.02 18.19
CA SER A 300 51.23 -48.67 19.13
C SER A 300 51.71 -47.66 20.15
N HIS A 301 51.87 -48.10 21.40
CA HIS A 301 52.36 -47.26 22.50
C HIS A 301 53.53 -47.92 23.23
N THR A 302 54.36 -47.10 23.87
CA THR A 302 55.38 -47.57 24.81
C THR A 302 54.75 -47.90 26.16
N ASP A 303 55.45 -48.69 26.97
CA ASP A 303 55.07 -48.90 28.38
C ASP A 303 55.03 -47.56 29.13
N LEU A 304 54.05 -47.41 30.03
CA LEU A 304 53.84 -46.21 30.85
C LEU A 304 54.98 -46.08 31.88
N LYS A 305 55.68 -44.94 31.87
CA LYS A 305 56.80 -44.64 32.79
C LYS A 305 56.40 -43.58 33.81
N GLU A 306 56.65 -43.83 35.08
CA GLU A 306 56.39 -42.85 36.16
C GLU A 306 57.35 -41.65 36.04
N THR A 307 56.78 -40.44 36.09
CA THR A 307 57.52 -39.18 35.95
C THR A 307 57.26 -38.25 37.14
N GLY A 308 58.19 -38.23 38.09
CA GLY A 308 58.32 -37.18 39.10
C GLY A 308 57.99 -37.61 40.56
N PRO A 309 58.56 -36.93 41.58
CA PRO A 309 58.46 -37.35 42.98
C PRO A 309 57.24 -36.83 43.76
N ALA A 310 56.37 -35.98 43.17
CA ALA A 310 55.37 -35.22 43.94
C ALA A 310 53.89 -35.58 43.67
N ARG A 311 53.54 -36.28 42.57
CA ARG A 311 52.22 -36.89 42.28
C ARG A 311 52.44 -37.98 41.22
N SER A 312 51.73 -39.10 41.28
CA SER A 312 51.87 -40.27 40.40
C SER A 312 51.47 -39.98 38.94
N TYR A 313 52.30 -39.26 38.20
CA TYR A 313 52.12 -39.03 36.76
C TYR A 313 52.84 -40.11 35.94
N TYR A 314 52.19 -40.62 34.91
CA TYR A 314 52.75 -41.57 33.95
C TYR A 314 52.86 -40.93 32.57
N ALA A 315 53.96 -41.18 31.88
CA ALA A 315 54.16 -40.74 30.51
C ALA A 315 54.29 -41.92 29.56
N PHE A 316 53.75 -41.79 28.35
CA PHE A 316 53.89 -42.74 27.27
C PHE A 316 54.10 -42.01 25.95
N ASN A 317 54.72 -42.71 24.99
CA ASN A 317 54.78 -42.28 23.61
C ASN A 317 53.88 -43.21 22.79
N ALA A 318 53.12 -42.65 21.85
CA ALA A 318 52.31 -43.43 20.92
C ALA A 318 52.65 -43.07 19.47
N SER A 319 52.49 -44.03 18.56
CA SER A 319 52.55 -43.82 17.11
C SER A 319 51.23 -44.25 16.50
N LEU A 320 50.58 -43.31 15.82
CA LEU A 320 49.20 -43.42 15.34
C LEU A 320 49.16 -43.52 13.82
N LEU A 321 48.56 -44.57 13.27
CA LEU A 321 48.37 -44.76 11.84
C LEU A 321 46.92 -44.46 11.45
N PHE A 322 46.71 -43.49 10.57
CA PHE A 322 45.37 -43.07 10.10
C PHE A 322 45.03 -43.73 8.76
N GLU A 323 43.73 -43.88 8.50
CA GLU A 323 43.23 -44.42 7.24
C GLU A 323 43.72 -43.60 6.04
N GLY A 324 44.44 -44.24 5.11
CA GLY A 324 44.97 -43.58 3.93
C GLY A 324 46.20 -42.70 4.17
N CYS A 325 46.88 -42.77 5.32
CA CYS A 325 48.16 -42.10 5.53
C CYS A 325 49.30 -43.13 5.60
N ASP A 326 50.37 -42.92 4.84
CA ASP A 326 51.52 -43.84 4.79
C ASP A 326 52.47 -43.70 5.99
N GLN A 327 52.47 -42.55 6.66
CA GLN A 327 53.33 -42.25 7.81
C GLN A 327 52.52 -42.26 9.12
N SER A 328 53.10 -42.86 10.17
CA SER A 328 52.53 -42.81 11.51
C SER A 328 52.82 -41.47 12.18
N VAL A 329 51.81 -40.90 12.84
CA VAL A 329 51.90 -39.64 13.58
C VAL A 329 52.40 -39.92 14.99
N PRO A 330 53.56 -39.40 15.40
CA PRO A 330 54.06 -39.60 16.76
C PRO A 330 53.37 -38.65 17.74
N VAL A 331 52.95 -39.19 18.88
CA VAL A 331 52.51 -38.47 20.08
C VAL A 331 53.60 -38.64 21.13
N THR A 332 54.33 -37.56 21.43
CA THR A 332 55.48 -37.58 22.34
C THR A 332 55.14 -36.98 23.69
N THR A 333 55.49 -37.71 24.77
CA THR A 333 55.52 -37.21 26.16
C THR A 333 54.19 -36.66 26.68
N ASP A 334 53.10 -37.37 26.44
CA ASP A 334 51.85 -37.06 27.13
C ASP A 334 51.94 -37.47 28.60
N ARG A 335 51.39 -36.66 29.52
CA ARG A 335 51.46 -36.87 30.97
C ARG A 335 50.08 -37.14 31.53
N MET A 336 49.93 -38.31 32.12
CA MET A 336 48.66 -38.80 32.66
C MET A 336 48.75 -38.88 34.17
N MET A 337 47.75 -38.39 34.87
CA MET A 337 47.66 -38.62 36.30
C MET A 337 47.15 -40.05 36.55
N TRP A 338 47.63 -40.71 37.61
CA TRP A 338 47.05 -41.95 38.10
C TRP A 338 46.96 -41.87 39.62
N ILE A 339 45.75 -41.88 40.16
CA ILE A 339 45.52 -41.83 41.60
C ILE A 339 45.28 -43.27 42.07
N ASN A 340 46.22 -43.82 42.84
CA ASN A 340 45.96 -45.02 43.65
C ASN A 340 45.09 -44.60 44.84
N SER A 341 43.76 -44.61 44.70
CA SER A 341 42.87 -44.60 45.86
C SER A 341 42.77 -46.02 46.44
N SER A 342 42.27 -46.13 47.67
CA SER A 342 42.11 -47.33 48.50
C SER A 342 41.91 -48.67 47.75
N PRO A 343 42.43 -49.81 48.23
CA PRO A 343 42.43 -51.14 47.56
C PRO A 343 41.06 -51.73 47.15
N ASN A 344 39.94 -51.04 47.39
CA ASN A 344 38.58 -51.48 47.06
C ASN A 344 37.91 -50.70 45.92
N GLU A 345 38.52 -49.64 45.35
CA GLU A 345 37.98 -48.92 44.19
C GLU A 345 38.86 -49.14 42.96
N THR A 346 38.26 -49.56 41.84
CA THR A 346 38.94 -49.63 40.55
C THR A 346 39.01 -48.22 39.97
N THR A 347 40.14 -47.53 40.11
CA THR A 347 40.31 -46.17 39.61
C THR A 347 40.54 -46.15 38.10
N LEU A 348 39.45 -46.15 37.33
CA LEU A 348 39.52 -45.80 35.91
C LEU A 348 39.82 -44.30 35.77
N GLN A 349 40.69 -43.93 34.83
CA GLN A 349 40.97 -42.52 34.51
C GLN A 349 40.83 -42.26 33.01
N SER A 350 40.46 -41.03 32.67
CA SER A 350 40.36 -40.53 31.30
C SER A 350 41.40 -39.46 31.04
N SER A 351 41.91 -39.40 29.81
CA SER A 351 42.78 -38.33 29.33
C SER A 351 42.36 -37.94 27.91
N TRP A 352 42.23 -36.64 27.69
CA TRP A 352 41.68 -36.03 26.49
C TRP A 352 42.66 -34.97 26.01
N ASN A 353 43.14 -35.07 24.78
CA ASN A 353 44.22 -34.24 24.29
C ASN A 353 43.98 -33.74 22.87
N VAL A 354 44.27 -32.46 22.66
CA VAL A 354 44.20 -31.78 21.37
C VAL A 354 45.57 -31.21 21.04
N ASN A 355 46.17 -31.65 19.95
CA ASN A 355 47.41 -31.10 19.42
C ASN A 355 47.12 -30.28 18.15
N ASN A 356 47.16 -28.96 18.29
CA ASN A 356 46.67 -28.00 17.29
C ASN A 356 47.69 -27.69 16.16
N LEU A 357 48.95 -28.13 16.28
CA LEU A 357 50.04 -27.70 15.39
C LEU A 357 51.05 -28.83 15.19
N LEU A 358 50.68 -29.86 14.42
CA LEU A 358 51.66 -30.79 13.86
C LEU A 358 52.41 -30.05 12.73
N ASN A 359 53.43 -29.27 13.12
CA ASN A 359 54.27 -28.50 12.21
C ASN A 359 55.07 -29.42 11.27
N GLU A 360 55.49 -28.84 10.14
CA GLU A 360 56.04 -29.56 8.99
C GLU A 360 57.15 -30.57 9.33
N PRO A 361 57.16 -31.73 8.65
CA PRO A 361 56.27 -32.08 7.54
C PRO A 361 54.85 -32.46 7.99
N LYS A 362 53.84 -31.96 7.26
CA LYS A 362 52.42 -32.30 7.49
C LYS A 362 52.28 -33.82 7.32
N PRO A 363 51.78 -34.54 8.34
CA PRO A 363 51.94 -35.99 8.41
C PRO A 363 51.16 -36.77 7.34
N CYS A 364 50.09 -36.21 6.79
CA CYS A 364 49.28 -36.90 5.78
C CYS A 364 49.04 -36.05 4.54
N SER A 365 49.41 -36.55 3.35
CA SER A 365 49.18 -35.88 2.07
C SER A 365 47.73 -35.93 1.58
N ASN A 366 46.97 -36.95 2.01
CA ASN A 366 45.57 -37.15 1.60
C ASN A 366 44.58 -36.18 2.26
N LEU A 367 44.98 -35.48 3.32
CA LEU A 367 44.23 -34.37 3.87
C LEU A 367 44.56 -33.08 3.11
N PRO A 368 43.63 -32.09 3.10
CA PRO A 368 43.92 -30.77 2.55
C PRO A 368 45.20 -30.17 3.09
N GLN A 369 45.95 -29.50 2.21
CA GLN A 369 47.24 -28.89 2.54
C GLN A 369 47.14 -27.37 2.77
N GLN A 370 45.92 -26.79 2.68
CA GLN A 370 45.70 -25.35 2.85
C GLN A 370 46.10 -24.86 4.25
N HIS A 371 45.74 -25.60 5.30
CA HIS A 371 46.02 -25.26 6.71
C HIS A 371 46.77 -26.38 7.43
N ASN A 372 47.06 -26.19 8.73
CA ASN A 372 47.72 -27.18 9.58
C ASN A 372 46.79 -28.38 9.87
N GLN A 373 47.38 -29.51 10.27
CA GLN A 373 46.65 -30.72 10.65
C GLN A 373 46.55 -30.80 12.18
N SER A 374 45.32 -30.93 12.67
CA SER A 374 45.01 -31.00 14.10
C SER A 374 44.71 -32.43 14.50
N LEU A 375 45.37 -32.90 15.55
CA LEU A 375 45.20 -34.24 16.11
C LEU A 375 44.36 -34.15 17.39
N TYR A 376 43.26 -34.89 17.46
CA TYR A 376 42.46 -35.05 18.67
C TYR A 376 42.43 -36.52 19.05
N TYR A 377 42.81 -36.83 20.30
CA TYR A 377 42.82 -38.19 20.80
C TYR A 377 42.36 -38.29 22.25
N ALA A 378 41.82 -39.45 22.58
CA ALA A 378 41.27 -39.78 23.88
C ALA A 378 41.76 -41.15 24.32
N THR A 379 42.10 -41.27 25.60
CA THR A 379 42.62 -42.50 26.18
C THR A 379 41.96 -42.82 27.50
N ARG A 380 41.58 -44.08 27.67
CA ARG A 380 41.05 -44.62 28.91
C ARG A 380 42.08 -45.53 29.55
N ILE A 381 42.35 -45.30 30.82
CA ILE A 381 43.41 -45.98 31.57
C ILE A 381 42.78 -46.79 32.69
N GLY A 382 43.32 -47.97 32.94
CA GLY A 382 42.94 -48.81 34.06
C GLY A 382 44.11 -49.68 34.53
N PRO A 383 43.88 -50.58 35.51
CA PRO A 383 44.93 -51.44 36.03
C PRO A 383 45.45 -52.39 34.94
N SER A 384 46.77 -52.53 34.84
CA SER A 384 47.41 -53.44 33.89
C SER A 384 47.07 -54.89 34.19
N ALA A 385 46.88 -55.69 33.13
CA ALA A 385 46.68 -57.14 33.24
C ALA A 385 47.88 -57.88 33.85
N LYS A 386 49.09 -57.28 33.80
CA LYS A 386 50.34 -57.87 34.34
C LYS A 386 50.61 -57.49 35.79
N ASN A 387 50.25 -56.26 36.19
CA ASN A 387 50.44 -55.75 37.54
C ASN A 387 49.35 -54.71 37.88
N THR A 388 48.47 -55.03 38.81
CA THR A 388 47.34 -54.17 39.21
C THR A 388 47.78 -52.84 39.85
N SER A 389 49.04 -52.73 40.26
CA SER A 389 49.62 -51.49 40.81
C SER A 389 50.21 -50.54 39.75
N HIS A 390 50.25 -50.95 38.48
CA HIS A 390 50.63 -50.09 37.36
C HIS A 390 49.47 -49.89 36.38
N PRO A 391 49.25 -48.66 35.88
CA PRO A 391 48.26 -48.40 34.85
C PRO A 391 48.66 -48.96 33.49
N ASP A 392 47.66 -49.28 32.67
CA ASP A 392 47.78 -49.62 31.24
C ASP A 392 46.66 -48.96 30.42
N VAL A 393 46.89 -48.80 29.12
CA VAL A 393 45.92 -48.20 28.20
C VAL A 393 44.86 -49.24 27.82
N LEU A 394 43.60 -48.98 28.20
CA LEU A 394 42.48 -49.87 27.90
C LEU A 394 41.84 -49.57 26.55
N ASN A 395 41.61 -48.29 26.27
CA ASN A 395 41.00 -47.81 25.02
C ASN A 395 41.76 -46.59 24.52
N PHE A 396 41.98 -46.52 23.21
CA PHE A 396 42.63 -45.40 22.53
C PHE A 396 41.83 -45.06 21.28
N ALA A 397 41.40 -43.81 21.15
CA ALA A 397 40.70 -43.31 19.97
C ALA A 397 41.36 -42.01 19.50
N ALA A 398 41.46 -41.81 18.19
CA ALA A 398 42.03 -40.60 17.62
C ALA A 398 41.48 -40.26 16.24
N ILE A 399 41.53 -38.97 15.92
CA ILE A 399 41.21 -38.42 14.61
C ILE A 399 42.25 -37.37 14.20
N LEU A 400 42.51 -37.27 12.90
CA LEU A 400 43.39 -36.27 12.30
C LEU A 400 42.57 -35.42 11.32
N CYS A 401 42.52 -34.11 11.53
CA CYS A 401 41.65 -33.20 10.79
C CYS A 401 42.41 -32.07 10.11
N SER A 402 41.88 -31.58 8.98
CA SER A 402 42.33 -30.36 8.31
C SER A 402 41.16 -29.61 7.68
N SER A 403 41.24 -28.27 7.64
CA SER A 403 40.18 -27.39 7.16
C SER A 403 40.48 -26.77 5.79
N THR A 404 39.42 -26.52 5.02
CA THR A 404 39.46 -25.76 3.77
C THR A 404 38.39 -24.68 3.79
N ALA A 405 38.74 -23.46 3.38
CA ALA A 405 37.83 -22.32 3.34
C ALA A 405 38.00 -21.52 2.04
N TRP A 406 36.89 -21.10 1.44
CA TRP A 406 36.89 -20.33 0.19
C TRP A 406 35.64 -19.42 0.06
N THR A 407 35.74 -18.42 -0.81
CA THR A 407 34.59 -17.63 -1.27
C THR A 407 34.31 -17.88 -2.75
N THR A 408 33.03 -17.80 -3.14
CA THR A 408 32.56 -17.96 -4.52
C THR A 408 31.27 -17.16 -4.74
N PRO A 409 30.99 -16.63 -5.94
CA PRO A 409 29.71 -16.00 -6.23
C PRO A 409 28.55 -17.02 -6.11
N VAL A 410 27.46 -16.59 -5.49
CA VAL A 410 26.23 -17.34 -5.24
C VAL A 410 25.01 -16.53 -5.64
N GLU A 411 23.96 -17.20 -6.08
CA GLU A 411 22.64 -16.60 -6.32
C GLU A 411 21.76 -16.84 -5.09
N ILE A 412 21.26 -15.76 -4.50
CA ILE A 412 20.41 -15.76 -3.31
C ILE A 412 19.00 -15.39 -3.74
N VAL A 413 18.04 -16.27 -3.44
CA VAL A 413 16.60 -15.98 -3.52
C VAL A 413 16.11 -15.72 -2.10
N ASP A 414 15.92 -14.46 -1.73
CA ASP A 414 15.44 -14.05 -0.41
C ASP A 414 13.94 -13.75 -0.45
N ASP A 415 13.17 -14.52 0.32
CA ASP A 415 11.72 -14.39 0.54
C ASP A 415 11.40 -13.66 1.86
N GLY A 416 12.41 -13.16 2.58
CA GLY A 416 12.25 -12.52 3.88
C GLY A 416 12.18 -13.52 5.06
N VAL A 417 12.11 -14.82 4.78
CA VAL A 417 11.99 -15.87 5.79
C VAL A 417 13.19 -16.81 5.74
N SER A 418 13.34 -17.58 4.67
CA SER A 418 14.38 -18.58 4.49
C SER A 418 15.06 -18.40 3.13
N PRO A 419 16.14 -17.61 3.07
CA PRO A 419 16.82 -17.36 1.81
C PRO A 419 17.41 -18.66 1.26
N ASN A 420 17.14 -18.94 -0.01
CA ASN A 420 17.73 -20.08 -0.70
C ASN A 420 19.00 -19.63 -1.42
N MET A 421 20.10 -20.35 -1.18
CA MET A 421 21.40 -20.05 -1.78
C MET A 421 21.75 -21.14 -2.80
N THR A 422 22.15 -20.72 -4.00
CA THR A 422 22.64 -21.64 -5.02
C THR A 422 24.02 -21.22 -5.53
N VAL A 423 24.94 -22.18 -5.64
CA VAL A 423 26.30 -21.93 -6.13
C VAL A 423 26.29 -21.89 -7.65
N ILE A 424 26.82 -20.81 -8.23
CA ILE A 424 26.87 -20.65 -9.69
C ILE A 424 27.96 -21.58 -10.27
N PRO A 425 27.62 -22.53 -11.16
CA PRO A 425 28.59 -23.48 -11.71
C PRO A 425 29.61 -22.76 -12.59
N GLY A 426 30.90 -22.94 -12.29
CA GLY A 426 32.01 -22.28 -12.99
C GLY A 426 32.53 -20.98 -12.35
N GLY A 427 31.99 -20.57 -11.19
CA GLY A 427 32.50 -19.43 -10.42
C GLY A 427 33.95 -19.60 -9.96
N SER A 428 34.71 -18.48 -9.93
CA SER A 428 36.10 -18.48 -9.43
C SER A 428 36.12 -18.67 -7.91
N ARG A 429 36.69 -19.77 -7.43
CA ARG A 429 36.90 -20.00 -5.99
C ARG A 429 38.13 -19.25 -5.51
N ARG A 430 37.97 -18.37 -4.52
CA ARG A 430 39.09 -17.65 -3.86
C ARG A 430 39.36 -18.28 -2.51
N THR A 431 40.60 -18.69 -2.25
CA THR A 431 40.99 -19.34 -0.98
C THR A 431 41.02 -18.32 0.16
N VAL A 432 40.44 -18.67 1.30
CA VAL A 432 40.47 -17.85 2.53
C VAL A 432 41.58 -18.33 3.44
N ASN A 433 42.42 -17.41 3.94
CA ASN A 433 43.55 -17.71 4.83
C ASN A 433 43.14 -17.72 6.31
N ALA A 434 42.05 -18.43 6.63
CA ALA A 434 41.54 -18.56 8.00
C ALA A 434 41.26 -20.03 8.30
N ASP A 435 42.00 -20.60 9.26
CA ASP A 435 41.85 -21.99 9.66
C ASP A 435 40.60 -22.16 10.55
N LEU A 436 39.63 -22.92 10.05
CA LEU A 436 38.38 -23.21 10.76
C LEU A 436 38.63 -23.84 12.14
N TRP A 437 39.66 -24.69 12.29
CA TRP A 437 39.95 -25.31 13.58
C TRP A 437 40.33 -24.28 14.65
N SER A 438 41.21 -23.33 14.30
CA SER A 438 41.57 -22.21 15.17
C SER A 438 40.40 -21.28 15.48
N LEU A 439 39.53 -21.03 14.48
CA LEU A 439 38.34 -20.19 14.63
C LEU A 439 37.32 -20.84 15.58
N LEU A 440 37.09 -22.15 15.47
CA LEU A 440 36.26 -22.90 16.41
C LEU A 440 36.78 -22.76 17.85
N GLY A 441 38.10 -22.87 18.03
CA GLY A 441 38.76 -22.69 19.33
C GLY A 441 38.49 -21.34 20.00
N SER A 442 38.37 -20.28 19.21
CA SER A 442 38.11 -18.92 19.70
C SER A 442 36.64 -18.51 19.65
N SER A 443 35.78 -19.34 19.04
CA SER A 443 34.33 -19.12 18.96
C SER A 443 33.48 -19.95 19.90
N ILE A 444 34.08 -20.91 20.60
CA ILE A 444 33.42 -21.71 21.62
C ILE A 444 33.75 -21.16 23.02
N PRO A 445 32.77 -20.95 23.91
CA PRO A 445 33.03 -20.44 25.26
C PRO A 445 33.85 -21.42 26.11
N GLU A 446 34.64 -20.88 27.03
CA GLU A 446 35.53 -21.63 27.93
C GLU A 446 34.80 -22.61 28.85
N THR A 447 33.61 -22.23 29.30
CA THR A 447 32.74 -23.04 30.17
C THR A 447 32.25 -24.32 29.50
N VAL A 448 32.39 -24.43 28.17
CA VAL A 448 31.91 -25.55 27.35
C VAL A 448 32.99 -26.60 27.07
N GLY A 449 34.07 -26.57 27.86
CA GLY A 449 35.10 -27.61 27.87
C GLY A 449 36.18 -27.44 26.81
N LEU A 450 36.39 -26.20 26.34
CA LEU A 450 37.52 -25.73 25.52
C LEU A 450 37.82 -26.64 24.31
N TRP A 451 37.38 -26.24 23.12
CA TRP A 451 37.60 -26.99 21.86
C TRP A 451 39.06 -27.43 21.62
N ALA A 452 40.00 -26.58 22.01
CA ALA A 452 41.44 -26.81 21.89
C ALA A 452 42.12 -27.23 23.22
N GLY A 453 41.32 -27.52 24.26
CA GLY A 453 41.77 -27.86 25.60
C GLY A 453 42.20 -29.31 25.71
N SER A 454 43.13 -29.56 26.64
CA SER A 454 43.59 -30.90 27.00
C SER A 454 43.56 -31.06 28.52
N GLY A 455 43.27 -32.27 29.01
CA GLY A 455 43.23 -32.54 30.45
C GLY A 455 42.94 -33.99 30.82
N THR A 456 42.97 -34.26 32.13
CA THR A 456 42.81 -35.60 32.72
C THR A 456 41.70 -35.61 33.77
N GLY A 457 40.86 -36.65 33.79
CA GLY A 457 39.79 -36.84 34.78
C GLY A 457 38.49 -36.07 34.50
N THR A 458 38.43 -35.32 33.39
CA THR A 458 37.21 -34.68 32.87
C THR A 458 37.27 -34.65 31.35
N ILE A 459 36.11 -34.69 30.69
CA ILE A 459 36.02 -34.67 29.22
C ILE A 459 36.40 -33.27 28.69
N PHE A 460 37.30 -33.21 27.69
CA PHE A 460 37.74 -31.98 27.02
C PHE A 460 37.64 -32.06 25.49
N GLY A 461 37.65 -30.91 24.84
CA GLY A 461 37.70 -30.79 23.38
C GLY A 461 36.34 -30.93 22.69
N PRO A 462 36.31 -31.37 21.42
CA PRO A 462 35.09 -31.43 20.60
C PRO A 462 33.93 -32.23 21.21
N ILE A 463 34.20 -33.28 21.99
CA ILE A 463 33.15 -34.13 22.56
C ILE A 463 32.31 -33.39 23.60
N ILE A 464 32.95 -32.75 24.58
CA ILE A 464 32.22 -32.01 25.62
C ILE A 464 31.50 -30.80 25.02
N THR A 465 32.10 -30.14 24.02
CA THR A 465 31.44 -29.09 23.26
C THR A 465 30.16 -29.61 22.59
N GLY A 466 30.23 -30.73 21.87
CA GLY A 466 29.06 -31.32 21.21
C GLY A 466 27.98 -31.79 22.19
N PHE A 467 28.36 -32.34 23.34
CA PHE A 467 27.39 -32.75 24.37
C PHE A 467 26.66 -31.57 24.98
N GLN A 468 27.39 -30.53 25.39
CA GLN A 468 26.80 -29.33 25.97
C GLN A 468 25.98 -28.53 24.95
N PHE A 469 26.42 -28.48 23.68
CA PHE A 469 25.67 -27.87 22.60
C PHE A 469 24.29 -28.53 22.45
N ASN A 470 24.24 -29.87 22.48
CA ASN A 470 22.99 -30.65 22.41
C ASN A 470 22.23 -30.78 23.74
N GLY A 471 22.62 -30.05 24.80
CA GLY A 471 21.95 -30.08 26.10
C GLY A 471 22.05 -31.41 26.86
N LYS A 472 23.02 -32.28 26.53
CA LYS A 472 23.26 -33.55 27.21
C LYS A 472 24.35 -33.37 28.26
N GLY A 473 24.03 -33.61 29.53
CA GLY A 473 25.03 -33.69 30.61
C GLY A 473 25.64 -35.10 30.69
N THR A 474 26.97 -35.21 30.68
CA THR A 474 27.68 -36.48 30.89
C THR A 474 28.39 -36.46 32.24
N ASN A 475 27.94 -37.31 33.17
CA ASN A 475 28.52 -37.41 34.51
C ASN A 475 29.65 -38.46 34.62
N ASN A 476 29.84 -39.31 33.61
CA ASN A 476 30.83 -40.38 33.65
C ASN A 476 31.85 -40.23 32.50
N ASP A 477 33.00 -39.62 32.80
CA ASP A 477 34.12 -39.41 31.89
C ASP A 477 34.87 -40.70 31.52
N THR A 478 34.59 -41.81 32.22
CA THR A 478 35.23 -43.11 32.01
C THR A 478 34.37 -44.12 31.25
N ASP A 479 33.26 -43.69 30.66
CA ASP A 479 32.39 -44.57 29.84
C ASP A 479 33.14 -45.06 28.59
N PRO A 480 33.30 -46.39 28.37
CA PRO A 480 34.01 -46.94 27.21
C PRO A 480 33.41 -46.51 25.86
N SER A 481 32.11 -46.21 25.80
CA SER A 481 31.44 -45.80 24.55
C SER A 481 31.99 -44.48 23.99
N LEU A 482 32.55 -43.63 24.84
CA LEU A 482 33.14 -42.34 24.47
C LEU A 482 34.51 -42.47 23.79
N PHE A 483 35.22 -43.59 23.97
CA PHE A 483 36.57 -43.82 23.46
C PHE A 483 36.55 -44.60 22.15
N THR A 484 35.74 -44.15 21.19
CA THR A 484 35.63 -44.74 19.85
C THR A 484 35.92 -43.70 18.78
N ASN A 485 36.56 -44.11 17.68
CA ASN A 485 36.90 -43.20 16.58
C ASN A 485 35.66 -42.56 15.95
N ASP A 486 34.53 -43.28 15.92
CA ASP A 486 33.26 -42.79 15.38
C ASP A 486 32.71 -41.62 16.20
N VAL A 487 32.69 -41.73 17.54
CA VAL A 487 32.19 -40.65 18.39
C VAL A 487 33.06 -39.40 18.30
N LEU A 488 34.39 -39.55 18.25
CA LEU A 488 35.31 -38.42 18.05
C LEU A 488 35.08 -37.76 16.68
N TYR A 489 34.95 -38.56 15.63
CA TYR A 489 34.72 -38.09 14.27
C TYR A 489 33.39 -37.33 14.16
N ASP A 490 32.30 -37.91 14.66
CA ASP A 490 30.97 -37.32 14.60
C ASP A 490 30.89 -36.01 15.41
N ALA A 491 31.57 -35.96 16.57
CA ALA A 491 31.63 -34.74 17.38
C ALA A 491 32.28 -33.57 16.64
N VAL A 492 33.40 -33.82 15.95
CA VAL A 492 34.09 -32.78 15.16
C VAL A 492 33.29 -32.37 13.93
N MET A 493 32.81 -33.36 13.16
CA MET A 493 32.10 -33.10 11.90
C MET A 493 30.78 -32.36 12.14
N ASN A 494 29.99 -32.78 13.12
CA ASN A 494 28.72 -32.15 13.44
C ASN A 494 28.92 -30.70 13.92
N THR A 495 29.80 -30.50 14.91
CA THR A 495 30.04 -29.16 15.48
C THR A 495 30.62 -28.19 14.45
N SER A 496 31.58 -28.64 13.63
CA SER A 496 32.20 -27.79 12.60
C SER A 496 31.21 -27.43 11.49
N SER A 497 30.34 -28.35 11.06
CA SER A 497 29.33 -28.08 10.03
C SER A 497 28.29 -27.03 10.47
N ILE A 498 27.85 -27.08 11.73
CA ILE A 498 26.86 -26.15 12.29
C ILE A 498 27.45 -24.75 12.48
N LEU A 499 28.68 -24.66 13.00
CA LEU A 499 29.28 -23.38 13.36
C LEU A 499 29.96 -22.66 12.19
N SER A 500 30.40 -23.38 11.15
CA SER A 500 31.18 -22.83 10.02
C SER A 500 30.50 -21.63 9.34
N PRO A 501 29.21 -21.68 8.93
CA PRO A 501 28.52 -20.53 8.35
C PRO A 501 28.45 -19.32 9.29
N LEU A 502 28.12 -19.55 10.57
CA LEU A 502 27.98 -18.48 11.56
C LEU A 502 29.32 -17.83 11.92
N ILE A 503 30.39 -18.60 11.94
CA ILE A 503 31.76 -18.08 12.09
C ILE A 503 32.10 -17.15 10.91
N GLY A 504 31.78 -17.55 9.68
CA GLY A 504 31.96 -16.71 8.51
C GLY A 504 31.20 -15.38 8.62
N HIS A 505 29.95 -15.44 9.08
CA HIS A 505 29.09 -14.28 9.23
C HIS A 505 29.52 -13.31 10.35
N TYR A 506 29.91 -13.81 11.51
CA TYR A 506 30.22 -12.96 12.68
C TYR A 506 31.68 -12.53 12.77
N ARG A 507 32.61 -13.24 12.11
CA ARG A 507 34.06 -12.98 12.23
C ARG A 507 34.75 -12.56 10.95
N LEU A 508 34.30 -13.06 9.79
CA LEU A 508 34.98 -12.79 8.52
C LEU A 508 34.30 -11.68 7.71
N ARG A 509 33.10 -11.27 8.08
CA ARG A 509 32.32 -10.27 7.38
C ARG A 509 32.62 -8.87 7.90
N GLU A 510 32.96 -7.96 7.00
CA GLU A 510 33.30 -6.57 7.29
C GLU A 510 32.39 -5.64 6.49
N GLU A 511 32.01 -4.51 7.08
CA GLU A 511 31.18 -3.50 6.40
C GLU A 511 31.90 -2.96 5.15
N SER A 512 31.23 -3.03 4.01
CA SER A 512 31.74 -2.60 2.72
C SER A 512 30.58 -2.29 1.79
N ASP A 513 30.62 -1.13 1.15
CA ASP A 513 29.52 -0.68 0.29
C ASP A 513 29.82 -0.97 -1.18
N SER A 514 28.95 -1.75 -1.84
CA SER A 514 29.04 -1.98 -3.28
C SER A 514 27.64 -2.08 -3.92
N GLN A 515 27.55 -1.86 -5.23
CA GLN A 515 26.28 -1.90 -5.97
C GLN A 515 26.25 -3.10 -6.92
N THR A 516 25.11 -3.79 -6.94
CA THR A 516 24.80 -4.90 -7.85
C THR A 516 23.36 -4.80 -8.33
N THR A 517 22.98 -5.59 -9.34
CA THR A 517 21.61 -5.65 -9.86
C THR A 517 20.95 -6.95 -9.41
N GLY A 518 19.73 -6.85 -8.89
CA GLY A 518 18.88 -8.00 -8.55
C GLY A 518 17.59 -8.01 -9.36
N THR A 519 16.81 -9.08 -9.25
CA THR A 519 15.48 -9.21 -9.85
C THR A 519 14.45 -9.48 -8.77
N THR A 520 13.32 -8.78 -8.78
CA THR A 520 12.20 -9.01 -7.86
C THR A 520 10.95 -9.40 -8.62
N ILE A 521 10.12 -10.26 -8.03
CA ILE A 521 8.80 -10.59 -8.57
C ILE A 521 7.79 -9.58 -8.01
N ALA A 522 7.34 -8.63 -8.82
CA ALA A 522 6.34 -7.65 -8.40
C ALA A 522 4.96 -8.02 -8.93
N THR A 523 3.91 -7.81 -8.11
CA THR A 523 2.53 -7.88 -8.59
C THR A 523 2.19 -6.59 -9.33
N ILE A 524 2.15 -6.65 -10.66
CA ILE A 524 1.87 -5.49 -11.49
C ILE A 524 0.44 -5.58 -12.00
N GLU A 525 -0.35 -4.55 -11.77
CA GLU A 525 -1.64 -4.39 -12.41
C GLU A 525 -1.46 -3.87 -13.85
N ARG A 526 -1.97 -4.65 -14.82
CA ARG A 526 -1.97 -4.26 -16.23
C ARG A 526 -3.39 -4.03 -16.72
N LEU A 527 -3.54 -3.01 -17.56
CA LEU A 527 -4.78 -2.72 -18.25
C LEU A 527 -4.99 -3.72 -19.40
N THR A 528 -6.11 -4.42 -19.41
CA THR A 528 -6.49 -5.40 -20.45
C THR A 528 -7.73 -4.91 -21.18
N VAL A 529 -7.85 -5.25 -22.47
CA VAL A 529 -9.02 -4.91 -23.28
C VAL A 529 -10.05 -6.04 -23.22
N ASN A 530 -11.30 -5.73 -22.89
CA ASN A 530 -12.38 -6.70 -22.90
C ASN A 530 -12.66 -7.15 -24.35
N GLN A 531 -12.49 -8.44 -24.61
CA GLN A 531 -12.61 -9.05 -25.94
C GLN A 531 -13.96 -8.79 -26.60
N TRP A 532 -15.06 -9.09 -25.89
CA TRP A 532 -16.41 -9.02 -26.48
C TRP A 532 -16.84 -7.58 -26.73
N VAL A 533 -16.48 -6.67 -25.82
CA VAL A 533 -16.78 -5.24 -25.96
C VAL A 533 -15.97 -4.66 -27.12
N SER A 534 -14.66 -4.92 -27.19
CA SER A 534 -13.80 -4.40 -28.25
C SER A 534 -14.21 -4.87 -29.64
N LEU A 535 -14.50 -6.16 -29.81
CA LEU A 535 -14.97 -6.70 -31.10
C LEU A 535 -16.31 -6.08 -31.52
N SER A 536 -17.24 -5.94 -30.58
CA SER A 536 -18.55 -5.31 -30.84
C SER A 536 -18.40 -3.84 -31.24
N MET A 537 -17.60 -3.06 -30.50
CA MET A 537 -17.32 -1.65 -30.81
C MET A 537 -16.63 -1.50 -32.16
N THR A 538 -15.67 -2.37 -32.47
CA THR A 538 -14.96 -2.40 -33.75
C THR A 538 -15.92 -2.66 -34.93
N ALA A 539 -16.75 -3.70 -34.83
CA ALA A 539 -17.74 -4.01 -35.86
C ALA A 539 -18.70 -2.84 -36.10
N LEU A 540 -19.16 -2.20 -35.02
CA LEU A 540 -19.99 -1.02 -35.10
C LEU A 540 -19.27 0.19 -35.73
N PHE A 541 -17.98 0.45 -35.47
CA PHE A 541 -17.24 1.53 -36.14
C PHE A 541 -17.07 1.31 -37.64
N PHE A 542 -16.78 0.08 -38.07
CA PHE A 542 -16.74 -0.23 -39.50
C PHE A 542 -18.12 -0.06 -40.15
N LEU A 543 -19.18 -0.49 -39.48
CA LEU A 543 -20.54 -0.26 -39.94
C LEU A 543 -20.85 1.24 -40.06
N LEU A 544 -20.42 2.07 -39.11
CA LEU A 544 -20.54 3.53 -39.17
C LEU A 544 -19.80 4.13 -40.37
N ALA A 545 -18.57 3.70 -40.62
CA ALA A 545 -17.79 4.12 -41.79
C ALA A 545 -18.49 3.74 -43.10
N VAL A 546 -19.00 2.51 -43.22
CA VAL A 546 -19.73 2.05 -44.41
C VAL A 546 -20.99 2.88 -44.63
N LEU A 547 -21.81 3.09 -43.60
CA LEU A 547 -23.04 3.87 -43.70
C LEU A 547 -22.77 5.33 -44.09
N THR A 548 -21.73 5.95 -43.54
CA THR A 548 -21.35 7.33 -43.89
C THR A 548 -20.79 7.44 -45.31
N VAL A 549 -20.01 6.47 -45.77
CA VAL A 549 -19.54 6.39 -47.17
C VAL A 549 -20.72 6.19 -48.14
N ILE A 550 -21.70 5.36 -47.80
CA ILE A 550 -22.93 5.18 -48.60
C ILE A 550 -23.66 6.52 -48.76
N VAL A 551 -23.81 7.29 -47.67
CA VAL A 551 -24.43 8.63 -47.72
C VAL A 551 -23.62 9.57 -48.61
N LEU A 552 -22.30 9.60 -48.43
CA LEU A 552 -21.38 10.41 -49.21
C LEU A 552 -21.50 10.12 -50.72
N LEU A 553 -21.45 8.85 -51.12
CA LEU A 553 -21.48 8.44 -52.53
C LEU A 553 -22.86 8.68 -53.16
N ARG A 554 -23.94 8.34 -52.45
CA ARG A 554 -25.30 8.39 -53.00
C ARG A 554 -25.90 9.80 -53.08
N TYR A 555 -25.53 10.71 -52.18
CA TYR A 555 -26.17 12.02 -52.06
C TYR A 555 -25.28 13.23 -52.40
N ARG A 556 -24.00 13.02 -52.78
CA ARG A 556 -23.04 14.10 -53.13
C ARG A 556 -23.59 15.18 -54.06
N LYS A 557 -24.26 14.78 -55.16
CA LYS A 557 -24.78 15.74 -56.17
C LYS A 557 -26.09 16.43 -55.75
N ARG A 558 -26.85 15.88 -54.79
CA ARG A 558 -28.17 16.40 -54.40
C ARG A 558 -28.09 17.56 -53.39
N MET A 559 -26.98 17.71 -52.68
CA MET A 559 -26.85 18.64 -51.54
C MET A 559 -26.36 20.06 -51.88
N SER A 560 -25.92 20.34 -53.13
CA SER A 560 -25.11 21.52 -53.48
C SER A 560 -25.84 22.70 -54.19
N VAL A 561 -27.18 22.82 -54.15
CA VAL A 561 -27.90 23.62 -55.20
C VAL A 561 -28.99 24.55 -54.67
N TRP A 562 -28.78 25.27 -53.57
CA TRP A 562 -29.72 26.28 -53.07
C TRP A 562 -29.07 27.65 -53.11
N HIS A 563 -29.83 28.75 -53.27
CA HIS A 563 -29.23 30.09 -53.31
C HIS A 563 -29.01 30.69 -51.91
N ARG A 564 -29.89 30.38 -50.95
CA ARG A 564 -29.79 30.71 -49.51
C ARG A 564 -30.44 29.61 -48.67
N ASP A 565 -30.26 29.64 -47.35
CA ASP A 565 -30.88 28.69 -46.41
C ASP A 565 -32.42 28.80 -46.49
N PRO A 566 -33.13 27.85 -47.12
CA PRO A 566 -34.58 27.93 -47.31
C PRO A 566 -35.36 27.71 -45.99
N ALA A 567 -34.70 27.23 -44.94
CA ALA A 567 -35.35 26.86 -43.69
C ALA A 567 -35.33 27.98 -42.63
N THR A 568 -34.75 29.14 -42.93
CA THR A 568 -34.90 30.38 -42.13
C THR A 568 -36.17 31.12 -42.55
N ILE A 569 -36.68 32.02 -41.71
CA ILE A 569 -37.90 32.78 -42.03
C ILE A 569 -37.64 33.76 -43.19
N LEU A 570 -36.47 34.40 -43.22
CA LEU A 570 -36.09 35.26 -44.35
C LEU A 570 -35.83 34.46 -45.63
N GLY A 571 -35.16 33.31 -45.51
CA GLY A 571 -34.85 32.46 -46.65
C GLY A 571 -36.07 31.76 -47.24
N SER A 572 -37.03 31.32 -46.42
CA SER A 572 -38.31 30.79 -46.89
C SER A 572 -39.14 31.87 -47.59
N MET A 573 -39.16 33.10 -47.05
CA MET A 573 -39.82 34.25 -47.66
C MET A 573 -39.24 34.57 -49.06
N LEU A 574 -37.92 34.57 -49.19
CA LEU A 574 -37.25 34.75 -50.48
C LEU A 574 -37.54 33.58 -51.44
N PHE A 575 -37.48 32.34 -50.95
CA PHE A 575 -37.70 31.15 -51.76
C PHE A 575 -39.13 31.08 -52.32
N PHE A 576 -40.15 31.35 -51.52
CA PHE A 576 -41.55 31.31 -51.97
C PHE A 576 -41.93 32.50 -52.85
N ARG A 577 -41.31 33.68 -52.65
CA ARG A 577 -41.46 34.81 -53.57
C ARG A 577 -40.97 34.46 -54.98
N ASP A 578 -39.81 33.82 -55.07
CA ASP A 578 -39.21 33.42 -56.34
C ASP A 578 -39.93 32.19 -56.96
N ASN A 579 -40.67 31.41 -56.16
CA ASN A 579 -41.41 30.21 -56.58
C ASN A 579 -42.93 30.33 -56.31
N MET A 580 -43.56 31.40 -56.79
CA MET A 580 -44.98 31.70 -56.51
C MET A 580 -45.96 30.64 -57.05
N ASN A 581 -45.57 29.86 -58.07
CA ASN A 581 -46.37 28.71 -58.54
C ASN A 581 -46.44 27.58 -57.50
N LEU A 582 -45.37 27.38 -56.73
CA LEU A 582 -45.32 26.39 -55.66
C LEU A 582 -46.20 26.81 -54.48
N SER A 583 -46.12 28.08 -54.05
CA SER A 583 -47.00 28.59 -52.99
C SER A 583 -48.45 28.41 -53.39
N ASN A 584 -48.86 28.85 -54.59
CA ASN A 584 -50.22 28.69 -55.09
C ASN A 584 -50.67 27.21 -55.15
N LYS A 585 -49.78 26.27 -55.48
CA LYS A 585 -50.08 24.83 -55.50
C LYS A 585 -50.26 24.25 -54.09
N ILE A 586 -49.41 24.64 -53.14
CA ILE A 586 -49.55 24.26 -51.73
C ILE A 586 -50.90 24.75 -51.20
N MET A 587 -51.27 26.00 -51.53
CA MET A 587 -52.56 26.60 -51.19
C MET A 587 -53.74 25.88 -51.85
N ALA A 588 -53.67 25.60 -53.16
CA ALA A 588 -54.74 24.92 -53.89
C ALA A 588 -54.95 23.47 -53.43
N SER A 589 -53.89 22.82 -52.93
CA SER A 589 -53.96 21.46 -52.37
C SER A 589 -54.56 21.40 -50.95
N GLN A 590 -54.82 22.56 -50.33
CA GLN A 590 -55.29 22.70 -48.96
C GLN A 590 -56.65 23.43 -48.95
N SER A 591 -57.70 22.78 -48.44
CA SER A 591 -59.01 23.43 -48.27
C SER A 591 -58.92 24.62 -47.30
N ARG A 592 -59.78 25.65 -47.50
CA ARG A 592 -59.97 26.96 -46.78
C ARG A 592 -59.85 27.02 -45.23
N SER A 593 -59.45 25.96 -44.51
CA SER A 593 -59.45 25.87 -43.05
C SER A 593 -58.11 26.18 -42.36
N LEU A 594 -57.08 26.66 -43.07
CA LEU A 594 -55.72 26.88 -42.55
C LEU A 594 -55.35 28.34 -42.23
N ASP A 595 -56.10 29.33 -42.73
CA ASP A 595 -55.99 30.73 -42.24
C ASP A 595 -56.27 30.82 -40.71
N ASN A 596 -56.94 29.80 -40.17
CA ASN A 596 -57.22 29.63 -38.74
C ASN A 596 -56.11 28.92 -37.93
N GLU A 597 -55.12 28.26 -38.56
CA GLU A 597 -54.23 27.34 -37.83
C GLU A 597 -53.17 28.06 -36.98
N TRP A 598 -52.58 29.15 -37.49
CA TRP A 598 -51.68 30.02 -36.72
C TRP A 598 -52.43 30.95 -35.75
N SER A 599 -53.66 31.33 -36.09
CA SER A 599 -54.47 32.30 -35.34
C SER A 599 -55.27 31.70 -34.18
N SER A 600 -55.66 30.42 -34.24
CA SER A 600 -56.35 29.70 -33.16
C SER A 600 -55.54 28.55 -32.57
N CYS A 601 -54.20 28.67 -32.57
CA CYS A 601 -53.32 27.59 -32.16
C CYS A 601 -53.28 27.40 -30.63
N GLU A 602 -53.44 26.16 -30.14
CA GLU A 602 -53.17 25.78 -28.74
C GLU A 602 -51.98 24.82 -28.60
N PHE A 603 -51.24 24.57 -29.68
CA PHE A 603 -50.18 23.59 -29.71
C PHE A 603 -49.04 23.93 -28.74
N THR A 604 -48.49 22.88 -28.15
CA THR A 604 -47.29 22.90 -27.31
C THR A 604 -46.51 21.61 -27.58
N PRO A 605 -45.19 21.69 -27.85
CA PRO A 605 -44.37 20.50 -28.04
C PRO A 605 -44.49 19.56 -26.85
N LEU A 606 -44.63 18.25 -27.11
CA LEU A 606 -44.91 17.22 -26.10
C LEU A 606 -44.00 17.33 -24.87
N VAL A 607 -42.70 17.56 -25.10
CA VAL A 607 -41.64 17.63 -24.07
C VAL A 607 -41.75 18.88 -23.19
N LEU A 608 -42.42 19.93 -23.66
CA LEU A 608 -42.60 21.19 -22.92
C LEU A 608 -43.95 21.24 -22.17
N ARG A 609 -44.84 20.26 -22.36
CA ARG A 609 -46.16 20.23 -21.73
C ARG A 609 -46.06 19.99 -20.22
N THR A 610 -46.94 20.62 -19.45
CA THR A 610 -46.92 20.49 -17.98
C THR A 610 -47.12 19.03 -17.52
N TRP A 611 -48.04 18.30 -18.17
CA TRP A 611 -48.32 16.90 -17.83
C TRP A 611 -47.19 15.91 -18.18
N THR A 612 -46.21 16.28 -18.99
CA THR A 612 -45.00 15.47 -19.25
C THR A 612 -43.84 15.87 -18.34
N ARG A 613 -43.70 17.16 -18.03
CA ARG A 613 -42.68 17.67 -17.09
C ARG A 613 -42.85 17.18 -15.67
N VAL A 614 -44.09 17.07 -15.18
CA VAL A 614 -44.39 16.58 -13.82
C VAL A 614 -43.88 15.14 -13.61
N PRO A 615 -44.29 14.13 -14.39
CA PRO A 615 -43.84 12.75 -14.18
C PRO A 615 -42.33 12.60 -14.38
N ILE A 616 -41.72 13.35 -15.31
CA ILE A 616 -40.27 13.30 -15.52
C ILE A 616 -39.51 13.93 -14.34
N SER A 617 -40.03 15.00 -13.74
CA SER A 617 -39.46 15.56 -12.51
C SER A 617 -39.54 14.57 -11.35
N VAL A 618 -40.67 13.86 -11.21
CA VAL A 618 -40.83 12.78 -10.21
C VAL A 618 -39.84 11.64 -10.46
N LEU A 619 -39.65 11.22 -11.71
CA LEU A 619 -38.67 10.20 -12.08
C LEU A 619 -37.25 10.62 -11.69
N ILE A 620 -36.85 11.87 -12.00
CA ILE A 620 -35.51 12.39 -11.68
C ILE A 620 -35.30 12.46 -10.16
N LEU A 621 -36.30 12.92 -9.40
CA LEU A 621 -36.24 12.90 -7.92
C LEU A 621 -36.15 11.47 -7.38
N GLY A 622 -36.85 10.51 -8.00
CA GLY A 622 -36.73 9.09 -7.70
C GLY A 622 -35.33 8.54 -7.95
N ILE A 623 -34.67 8.92 -9.04
CA ILE A 623 -33.27 8.56 -9.33
C ILE A 623 -32.34 9.15 -8.27
N ILE A 624 -32.52 10.43 -7.88
CA ILE A 624 -31.72 11.07 -6.83
C ILE A 624 -31.90 10.33 -5.50
N GLY A 625 -33.15 9.98 -5.13
CA GLY A 625 -33.45 9.19 -3.93
C GLY A 625 -32.82 7.80 -3.97
N GLY A 626 -32.86 7.14 -5.13
CA GLY A 626 -32.22 5.84 -5.36
C GLY A 626 -30.70 5.91 -5.20
N LEU A 627 -30.04 6.91 -5.80
CA LEU A 627 -28.59 7.12 -5.68
C LEU A 627 -28.17 7.41 -4.24
N TYR A 628 -28.96 8.20 -3.51
CA TYR A 628 -28.72 8.46 -2.10
C TYR A 628 -28.91 7.20 -1.25
N TYR A 629 -29.96 6.43 -1.52
CA TYR A 629 -30.22 5.16 -0.83
C TYR A 629 -29.10 4.16 -1.07
N THR A 630 -28.68 3.93 -2.31
CA THR A 630 -27.58 3.01 -2.62
C THR A 630 -26.26 3.50 -2.01
N LEU A 631 -25.99 4.80 -1.98
CA LEU A 631 -24.80 5.35 -1.32
C LEU A 631 -24.86 5.12 0.19
N SER A 632 -26.03 5.30 0.80
CA SER A 632 -26.22 5.03 2.22
C SER A 632 -26.01 3.55 2.53
N VAL A 633 -26.57 2.64 1.72
CA VAL A 633 -26.38 1.19 1.88
C VAL A 633 -24.90 0.82 1.67
N SER A 634 -24.24 1.38 0.67
CA SER A 634 -22.81 1.13 0.43
C SER A 634 -21.94 1.58 1.61
N LYS A 635 -22.33 2.64 2.33
CA LYS A 635 -21.63 3.10 3.53
C LYS A 635 -21.95 2.26 4.76
N THR A 636 -23.19 1.83 4.95
CA THR A 636 -23.61 1.05 6.14
C THR A 636 -23.23 -0.42 6.05
N GLN A 637 -23.22 -1.00 4.85
CA GLN A 637 -22.92 -2.41 4.61
C GLN A 637 -21.51 -2.64 4.06
N GLU A 638 -20.68 -1.61 3.98
CA GLU A 638 -19.31 -1.63 3.43
C GLU A 638 -19.27 -2.27 2.01
N GLY A 639 -20.08 -1.71 1.12
CA GLY A 639 -20.25 -2.16 -0.26
C GLY A 639 -21.61 -2.81 -0.53
N LEU A 640 -21.98 -2.88 -1.80
CA LEU A 640 -23.31 -3.27 -2.29
C LEU A 640 -23.43 -4.77 -2.58
N ALA A 641 -22.38 -5.37 -3.15
CA ALA A 641 -22.38 -6.77 -3.55
C ALA A 641 -20.95 -7.34 -3.51
N SER A 642 -20.80 -8.62 -3.21
CA SER A 642 -19.51 -9.33 -3.36
C SER A 642 -19.32 -9.78 -4.80
N ILE A 643 -18.10 -9.62 -5.32
CA ILE A 643 -17.74 -9.96 -6.69
C ILE A 643 -16.83 -11.19 -6.66
N ASN A 644 -17.25 -12.26 -7.33
CA ASN A 644 -16.40 -13.44 -7.57
C ASN A 644 -15.35 -13.11 -8.64
N ALA A 645 -14.25 -13.86 -8.67
CA ALA A 645 -13.16 -13.64 -9.63
C ALA A 645 -13.63 -13.66 -11.11
N ASP A 646 -14.72 -14.37 -11.40
CA ASP A 646 -15.37 -14.41 -12.71
C ASP A 646 -16.22 -13.14 -12.93
N GLY A 647 -15.63 -12.17 -13.61
CA GLY A 647 -16.13 -10.79 -13.80
C GLY A 647 -17.39 -10.61 -14.66
N ASP A 648 -18.32 -11.57 -14.71
CA ASP A 648 -19.47 -11.57 -15.61
C ASP A 648 -20.49 -10.45 -15.34
N LEU A 649 -20.53 -9.94 -14.10
CA LEU A 649 -21.47 -8.90 -13.70
C LEU A 649 -20.99 -7.47 -14.03
N HIS A 650 -19.73 -7.30 -14.49
CA HIS A 650 -19.13 -5.97 -14.69
C HIS A 650 -19.87 -5.08 -15.69
N LEU A 651 -20.40 -5.69 -16.74
CA LEU A 651 -21.17 -5.00 -17.76
C LEU A 651 -22.48 -4.41 -17.20
N LEU A 652 -23.14 -5.10 -16.26
CA LEU A 652 -24.44 -4.70 -15.74
C LEU A 652 -24.36 -3.43 -14.89
N TRP A 653 -23.45 -3.37 -13.91
CA TRP A 653 -23.36 -2.22 -13.01
C TRP A 653 -22.73 -0.99 -13.66
N THR A 654 -21.98 -1.14 -14.76
CA THR A 654 -21.42 -0.02 -15.52
C THR A 654 -22.40 0.53 -16.57
N SER A 655 -23.15 -0.34 -17.26
CA SER A 655 -24.01 0.06 -18.39
C SER A 655 -25.39 0.55 -17.96
N VAL A 656 -26.00 -0.04 -16.92
CA VAL A 656 -27.37 0.33 -16.49
C VAL A 656 -27.46 1.79 -16.00
N PRO A 657 -26.58 2.28 -15.11
CA PRO A 657 -26.59 3.70 -14.72
C PRO A 657 -26.35 4.63 -15.90
N ALA A 658 -25.43 4.27 -16.81
CA ALA A 658 -25.15 5.05 -18.01
C ALA A 658 -26.39 5.16 -18.92
N LEU A 659 -27.14 4.07 -19.10
CA LEU A 659 -28.39 4.05 -19.87
C LEU A 659 -29.46 4.96 -19.25
N VAL A 660 -29.66 4.89 -17.93
CA VAL A 660 -30.63 5.74 -17.22
C VAL A 660 -30.26 7.22 -17.37
N MET A 661 -28.98 7.56 -17.19
CA MET A 661 -28.49 8.93 -17.39
C MET A 661 -28.62 9.41 -18.84
N LEU A 662 -28.43 8.51 -19.81
CA LEU A 662 -28.62 8.83 -21.23
C LEU A 662 -30.08 9.19 -21.52
N CYS A 663 -31.04 8.48 -20.94
CA CYS A 663 -32.46 8.83 -21.08
C CYS A 663 -32.77 10.24 -20.55
N VAL A 664 -32.20 10.62 -19.41
CA VAL A 664 -32.34 11.98 -18.85
C VAL A 664 -31.69 13.01 -19.77
N ALA A 665 -30.47 12.75 -20.25
CA ALA A 665 -29.77 13.65 -21.17
C ALA A 665 -30.52 13.83 -22.50
N LEU A 666 -31.12 12.77 -23.04
CA LEU A 666 -31.94 12.83 -24.24
C LEU A 666 -33.21 13.66 -24.02
N TYR A 667 -33.89 13.51 -22.88
CA TYR A 667 -35.04 14.35 -22.54
C TYR A 667 -34.67 15.84 -22.47
N VAL A 668 -33.57 16.17 -21.80
CA VAL A 668 -33.07 17.56 -21.70
C VAL A 668 -32.68 18.10 -23.07
N GLY A 669 -32.01 17.29 -23.90
CA GLY A 669 -31.68 17.65 -25.28
C GLY A 669 -32.92 17.91 -26.15
N CYS A 670 -33.99 17.13 -25.98
CA CYS A 670 -35.27 17.38 -26.66
C CYS A 670 -35.96 18.66 -26.17
N CYS A 671 -35.85 19.00 -24.87
CA CYS A 671 -36.31 20.29 -24.35
C CYS A 671 -35.55 21.46 -25.01
N ASP A 672 -34.21 21.40 -25.01
CA ASP A 672 -33.33 22.40 -25.64
C ASP A 672 -33.68 22.61 -27.12
N PHE A 673 -33.87 21.50 -27.84
CA PHE A 673 -34.29 21.51 -29.24
C PHE A 673 -35.58 22.31 -29.45
N ALA A 674 -36.61 22.01 -28.67
CA ALA A 674 -37.91 22.68 -28.76
C ALA A 674 -37.81 24.18 -28.39
N TYR A 675 -37.03 24.53 -27.36
CA TYR A 675 -36.79 25.93 -26.98
C TYR A 675 -36.06 26.71 -28.08
N ARG A 676 -35.02 26.13 -28.69
CA ARG A 676 -34.24 26.77 -29.76
C ARG A 676 -35.04 26.93 -31.05
N GLY A 677 -35.94 25.99 -31.36
CA GLY A 677 -36.83 26.09 -32.52
C GLY A 677 -37.87 27.21 -32.39
N LEU A 678 -38.39 27.43 -31.18
CA LEU A 678 -39.41 28.44 -30.91
C LEU A 678 -38.84 29.83 -30.56
N ALA A 679 -37.55 29.94 -30.27
CA ALA A 679 -36.91 31.17 -29.77
C ALA A 679 -37.03 32.39 -30.71
N THR A 680 -36.89 32.17 -32.03
CA THR A 680 -37.00 33.24 -33.03
C THR A 680 -38.45 33.72 -33.16
N LEU A 681 -39.41 32.80 -33.21
CA LEU A 681 -40.84 33.10 -33.24
C LEU A 681 -41.31 33.82 -31.97
N SER A 682 -40.81 33.39 -30.80
CA SER A 682 -41.10 34.05 -29.53
C SER A 682 -40.55 35.47 -29.49
N SER A 683 -39.36 35.69 -30.05
CA SER A 683 -38.80 37.04 -30.17
C SER A 683 -39.63 37.92 -31.12
N LEU A 684 -40.08 37.37 -32.25
CA LEU A 684 -40.88 38.08 -33.26
C LEU A 684 -42.29 38.44 -32.79
N SER A 685 -42.90 37.64 -31.91
CA SER A 685 -44.23 37.96 -31.34
C SER A 685 -44.15 39.04 -30.26
N LEU A 686 -43.06 39.06 -29.47
CA LEU A 686 -42.91 39.98 -28.35
C LEU A 686 -42.37 41.36 -28.75
N ARG A 687 -41.45 41.45 -29.71
CA ARG A 687 -40.76 42.70 -30.08
C ARG A 687 -40.50 42.86 -31.59
N PRO A 688 -40.36 44.10 -32.10
CA PRO A 688 -39.81 44.35 -33.44
C PRO A 688 -38.41 43.75 -33.59
N CYS A 689 -38.13 43.13 -34.73
CA CYS A 689 -36.87 42.42 -35.02
C CYS A 689 -36.28 42.85 -36.36
N SER A 690 -34.95 42.89 -36.49
CA SER A 690 -34.27 43.21 -37.75
C SER A 690 -34.15 42.00 -38.69
N ALA A 691 -33.91 42.25 -39.98
CA ALA A 691 -33.71 41.21 -41.00
C ALA A 691 -32.63 40.17 -40.61
N ARG A 692 -31.57 40.60 -39.90
CA ARG A 692 -30.49 39.72 -39.40
C ARG A 692 -31.02 38.66 -38.45
N LEU A 693 -32.04 38.95 -37.62
CA LEU A 693 -32.62 37.98 -36.70
C LEU A 693 -33.52 36.95 -37.42
N LEU A 694 -34.18 37.33 -38.53
CA LEU A 694 -35.01 36.41 -39.33
C LEU A 694 -34.19 35.38 -40.11
N ASP A 695 -32.93 35.71 -40.40
CA ASP A 695 -31.94 34.83 -41.04
C ASP A 695 -31.09 34.05 -40.01
N MET A 696 -31.25 34.33 -38.71
CA MET A 696 -30.62 33.58 -37.63
C MET A 696 -31.48 32.37 -37.24
N SER A 697 -30.84 31.20 -37.13
CA SER A 697 -31.48 29.99 -36.60
C SER A 697 -30.70 29.47 -35.39
N TYR A 698 -31.27 29.61 -34.19
CA TYR A 698 -30.66 29.05 -32.98
C TYR A 698 -30.52 27.53 -33.06
N LEU A 699 -31.37 26.85 -33.85
CA LEU A 699 -31.27 25.41 -34.13
C LEU A 699 -29.97 25.06 -34.87
N ASP A 700 -29.59 25.82 -35.91
CA ASP A 700 -28.42 25.50 -36.74
C ASP A 700 -27.08 25.86 -36.08
N MET A 701 -27.08 26.83 -35.15
CA MET A 701 -25.87 27.24 -34.41
C MET A 701 -25.34 26.14 -33.49
N MET A 702 -24.01 25.94 -33.45
CA MET A 702 -23.36 25.08 -32.45
C MET A 702 -23.77 25.48 -31.02
N GLY A 703 -23.84 24.53 -30.08
CA GLY A 703 -24.43 24.75 -28.76
C GLY A 703 -23.75 25.89 -27.98
N LEU A 704 -22.43 26.02 -28.10
CA LEU A 704 -21.68 27.11 -27.46
C LEU A 704 -21.99 28.46 -28.11
N GLY A 705 -22.15 28.49 -29.43
CA GLY A 705 -22.58 29.68 -30.16
C GLY A 705 -24.01 30.07 -29.80
N ALA A 706 -24.93 29.09 -29.72
CA ALA A 706 -26.30 29.31 -29.29
C ALA A 706 -26.37 29.85 -27.85
N LEU A 707 -25.55 29.31 -26.92
CA LEU A 707 -25.43 29.82 -25.55
C LEU A 707 -24.94 31.26 -25.54
N TYR A 708 -23.84 31.55 -26.24
CA TYR A 708 -23.26 32.89 -26.33
C TYR A 708 -24.28 33.92 -26.86
N TRP A 709 -24.95 33.61 -27.97
CA TRP A 709 -25.92 34.50 -28.58
C TRP A 709 -27.22 34.63 -27.77
N SER A 710 -27.69 33.55 -27.13
CA SER A 710 -28.89 33.61 -26.28
C SER A 710 -28.65 34.42 -25.01
N VAL A 711 -27.45 34.36 -24.40
CA VAL A 711 -27.07 35.23 -23.27
C VAL A 711 -27.01 36.68 -23.73
N ARG A 712 -26.30 36.97 -24.82
CA ARG A 712 -26.20 38.32 -25.42
C ARG A 712 -27.56 38.92 -25.78
N LYS A 713 -28.53 38.10 -26.18
CA LYS A 713 -29.89 38.54 -26.57
C LYS A 713 -30.94 38.36 -25.46
N CYS A 714 -30.50 38.00 -24.24
CA CYS A 714 -31.33 37.79 -23.04
C CYS A 714 -32.48 36.80 -23.23
N VAL A 715 -32.29 35.74 -24.02
CA VAL A 715 -33.28 34.67 -24.24
C VAL A 715 -33.06 33.57 -23.18
N TRP A 716 -33.45 33.85 -21.94
CA TRP A 716 -33.10 33.03 -20.76
C TRP A 716 -33.57 31.56 -20.81
N ALA A 717 -34.69 31.27 -21.48
CA ALA A 717 -35.16 29.89 -21.63
C ALA A 717 -34.19 29.04 -22.49
N VAL A 718 -33.59 29.65 -23.51
CA VAL A 718 -32.58 29.01 -24.37
C VAL A 718 -31.24 28.92 -23.65
N THR A 719 -30.85 29.95 -22.89
CA THR A 719 -29.57 29.91 -22.15
C THR A 719 -29.54 28.79 -21.13
N LEU A 720 -30.62 28.65 -20.34
CA LEU A 720 -30.72 27.64 -19.30
C LEU A 720 -30.83 26.22 -19.87
N SER A 721 -31.66 26.01 -20.89
CA SER A 721 -31.80 24.68 -21.52
C SER A 721 -30.50 24.24 -22.20
N GLN A 722 -29.76 25.17 -22.81
CA GLN A 722 -28.46 24.90 -23.40
C GLN A 722 -27.39 24.61 -22.34
N LEU A 723 -27.35 25.37 -21.24
CA LEU A 723 -26.46 25.11 -20.09
C LEU A 723 -26.74 23.74 -19.48
N LEU A 724 -28.01 23.38 -19.31
CA LEU A 724 -28.42 22.10 -18.76
C LEU A 724 -28.04 20.94 -19.69
N THR A 725 -28.16 21.14 -21.00
CA THR A 725 -27.71 20.16 -22.01
C THR A 725 -26.20 19.93 -21.94
N PHE A 726 -25.40 20.98 -21.69
CA PHE A 726 -23.96 20.85 -21.47
C PHE A 726 -23.63 20.05 -20.21
N LEU A 727 -24.29 20.33 -19.08
CA LEU A 727 -24.08 19.57 -17.85
C LEU A 727 -24.53 18.10 -18.01
N CYS A 728 -25.65 17.87 -18.70
CA CYS A 728 -26.19 16.53 -18.94
C CYS A 728 -25.31 15.69 -19.88
N ALA A 729 -24.49 16.32 -20.73
CA ALA A 729 -23.56 15.60 -21.61
C ALA A 729 -22.52 14.77 -20.83
N PHE A 730 -22.25 15.12 -19.57
CA PHE A 730 -21.32 14.40 -18.69
C PHE A 730 -22.01 13.38 -17.76
N LEU A 731 -23.34 13.32 -17.70
CA LEU A 731 -24.06 12.41 -16.80
C LEU A 731 -23.75 10.95 -17.12
N THR A 732 -23.77 10.57 -18.39
CA THR A 732 -23.49 9.20 -18.84
C THR A 732 -22.05 8.78 -18.53
N THR A 733 -21.09 9.70 -18.72
CA THR A 733 -19.67 9.46 -18.44
C THR A 733 -19.43 9.27 -16.94
N LEU A 734 -20.02 10.13 -16.10
CA LEU A 734 -19.85 10.07 -14.65
C LEU A 734 -20.53 8.84 -14.05
N ALA A 735 -21.71 8.47 -14.53
CA ALA A 735 -22.43 7.29 -14.03
C ALA A 735 -21.67 5.98 -14.25
N SER A 736 -20.85 5.90 -15.29
CA SER A 736 -20.06 4.70 -15.59
C SER A 736 -18.92 4.42 -14.59
N VAL A 737 -18.47 5.44 -13.85
CA VAL A 737 -17.37 5.34 -12.86
C VAL A 737 -17.90 5.43 -11.42
N MET A 738 -19.23 5.46 -11.26
CA MET A 738 -19.86 5.60 -9.96
C MET A 738 -19.63 4.39 -9.05
N PHE A 739 -19.44 3.19 -9.63
CA PHE A 739 -19.16 1.97 -8.88
C PHE A 739 -17.71 1.50 -9.10
N THR A 740 -16.98 1.29 -7.99
CA THR A 740 -15.62 0.77 -7.93
C THR A 740 -15.59 -0.60 -7.24
N VAL A 741 -14.52 -1.36 -7.44
CA VAL A 741 -14.33 -2.66 -6.78
C VAL A 741 -13.17 -2.50 -5.81
N ASP A 742 -13.49 -2.53 -4.53
CA ASP A 742 -12.51 -2.32 -3.46
C ASP A 742 -12.46 -3.58 -2.56
N PRO A 743 -11.28 -3.99 -2.06
CA PRO A 743 -11.18 -5.05 -1.07
C PRO A 743 -11.72 -4.55 0.26
N VAL A 744 -12.80 -5.15 0.75
CA VAL A 744 -13.43 -4.77 2.02
C VAL A 744 -13.15 -5.88 3.02
N PRO A 745 -12.40 -5.59 4.11
CA PRO A 745 -12.08 -6.61 5.10
C PRO A 745 -13.34 -7.11 5.80
N SER A 746 -13.57 -8.42 5.80
CA SER A 746 -14.65 -9.04 6.57
C SER A 746 -14.15 -9.36 7.98
N SER A 747 -14.75 -8.76 9.01
CA SER A 747 -14.46 -9.06 10.41
C SER A 747 -15.46 -10.08 10.97
N THR A 748 -15.00 -11.26 11.37
CA THR A 748 -15.84 -12.22 12.11
C THR A 748 -15.30 -12.42 13.52
N ASN A 749 -16.18 -12.28 14.51
CA ASN A 749 -15.84 -12.54 15.91
C ASN A 749 -15.79 -14.06 16.15
N VAL A 750 -14.66 -14.53 16.66
CA VAL A 750 -14.43 -15.91 17.06
C VAL A 750 -13.95 -15.92 18.50
N GLN A 751 -14.28 -16.97 19.24
CA GLN A 751 -13.78 -17.17 20.59
C GLN A 751 -12.61 -18.15 20.57
N LEU A 752 -11.45 -17.69 21.04
CA LEU A 752 -10.28 -18.54 21.25
C LEU A 752 -10.24 -18.98 22.71
N ARG A 753 -9.83 -20.22 22.93
CA ARG A 753 -9.71 -20.84 24.26
C ARG A 753 -8.27 -20.79 24.72
N GLN A 754 -8.05 -20.24 25.91
CA GLN A 754 -6.77 -20.31 26.59
C GLN A 754 -6.54 -21.73 27.15
N THR A 755 -5.36 -22.32 26.89
CA THR A 755 -5.01 -23.69 27.31
C THR A 755 -3.91 -23.76 28.37
N THR A 756 -3.20 -22.67 28.63
CA THR A 756 -2.11 -22.63 29.63
C THR A 756 -2.26 -21.48 30.62
N TRP A 757 -1.69 -21.64 31.81
CA TRP A 757 -1.65 -20.61 32.87
C TRP A 757 -0.26 -20.54 33.51
N PHE A 758 0.03 -19.48 34.27
CA PHE A 758 1.33 -19.27 34.91
C PHE A 758 1.32 -19.60 36.40
N GLY A 759 2.30 -20.40 36.84
CA GLY A 759 2.48 -20.88 38.20
C GLY A 759 3.97 -20.96 38.59
N SER A 760 4.26 -21.56 39.74
CA SER A 760 5.63 -21.68 40.27
C SER A 760 6.13 -23.11 40.19
N ARG A 761 7.24 -23.34 39.48
CA ARG A 761 7.90 -24.66 39.42
C ARG A 761 8.99 -24.78 40.48
N GLN A 762 9.11 -25.97 41.08
CA GLN A 762 10.14 -26.28 42.08
C GLN A 762 11.34 -26.99 41.45
N MET A 763 12.54 -26.48 41.75
CA MET A 763 13.82 -27.14 41.51
C MET A 763 14.11 -28.18 42.61
N THR A 764 14.59 -29.34 42.19
CA THR A 764 14.93 -30.53 42.97
C THR A 764 16.27 -31.08 42.49
N LEU A 765 16.96 -31.90 43.29
CA LEU A 765 18.26 -32.45 42.91
C LEU A 765 18.20 -33.25 41.59
N ASN A 766 17.06 -33.90 41.30
CA ASN A 766 16.88 -34.73 40.10
C ASN A 766 16.68 -33.90 38.82
N ASN A 767 16.14 -32.68 38.92
CA ASN A 767 15.88 -31.82 37.76
C ASN A 767 16.86 -30.64 37.66
N ALA A 768 17.79 -30.48 38.59
CA ALA A 768 18.74 -29.38 38.63
C ALA A 768 19.55 -29.23 37.33
N GLY A 769 20.00 -30.34 36.73
CA GLY A 769 20.68 -30.32 35.43
C GLY A 769 19.81 -29.77 34.29
N SER A 770 18.49 -29.98 34.35
CA SER A 770 17.56 -29.40 33.37
C SER A 770 17.44 -27.89 33.52
N PHE A 771 17.41 -27.37 34.76
CA PHE A 771 17.38 -25.92 35.02
C PHE A 771 18.66 -25.24 34.50
N ALA A 772 19.82 -25.88 34.71
CA ALA A 772 21.09 -25.41 34.18
C ALA A 772 21.10 -25.39 32.64
N ALA A 773 20.64 -26.48 32.00
CA ALA A 773 20.53 -26.56 30.56
C ALA A 773 19.58 -25.52 29.96
N THR A 774 18.45 -25.23 30.64
CA THR A 774 17.50 -24.17 30.22
C THR A 774 18.16 -22.81 30.20
N ARG A 775 18.85 -22.42 31.28
CA ARG A 775 19.52 -21.10 31.38
C ARG A 775 20.66 -20.95 30.38
N ASP A 776 21.48 -21.99 30.24
CA ASP A 776 22.55 -22.04 29.25
C ASP A 776 21.97 -21.95 27.81
N SER A 777 20.81 -22.55 27.54
CA SER A 777 20.12 -22.36 26.27
C SER A 777 19.63 -20.92 26.09
N LEU A 778 18.98 -20.33 27.10
CA LEU A 778 18.48 -18.95 27.05
C LEU A 778 19.56 -17.89 26.94
N SER A 779 20.76 -18.17 27.47
CA SER A 779 21.92 -17.26 27.38
C SER A 779 22.25 -16.85 25.94
N SER A 780 21.90 -17.70 24.98
CA SER A 780 22.08 -17.42 23.58
C SER A 780 21.20 -16.30 22.99
N LEU A 781 20.07 -15.99 23.64
CA LEU A 781 19.06 -15.06 23.11
C LEU A 781 19.35 -13.59 23.41
N VAL A 782 20.36 -13.29 24.22
CA VAL A 782 20.60 -11.94 24.75
C VAL A 782 21.67 -11.19 23.94
N LEU A 783 22.42 -11.90 23.09
CA LEU A 783 23.48 -11.32 22.25
C LEU A 783 22.93 -10.71 20.97
N ARG A 784 23.54 -9.61 20.50
CA ARG A 784 23.33 -8.99 19.18
C ARG A 784 21.85 -8.71 18.86
N LYS A 785 21.06 -8.32 19.86
CA LYS A 785 19.65 -7.93 19.70
C LYS A 785 19.42 -6.81 18.69
N GLY A 786 20.45 -6.01 18.36
CA GLY A 786 20.41 -4.96 17.35
C GLY A 786 20.41 -5.43 15.89
N ASP A 787 20.78 -6.68 15.60
CA ASP A 787 21.01 -7.17 14.23
C ASP A 787 19.71 -7.44 13.42
N GLY A 788 18.55 -7.01 13.91
CA GLY A 788 17.26 -7.04 13.19
C GLY A 788 16.71 -8.44 12.87
N ALA A 789 17.40 -9.51 13.29
CA ALA A 789 17.12 -10.89 12.89
C ALA A 789 16.70 -11.83 14.03
N LEU A 790 16.72 -11.39 15.30
CA LEU A 790 16.32 -12.24 16.42
C LEU A 790 14.79 -12.38 16.46
N THR A 791 14.30 -13.53 15.99
CA THR A 791 12.90 -13.94 16.17
C THR A 791 12.70 -14.41 17.61
N TYR A 792 11.61 -14.01 18.26
CA TYR A 792 11.32 -14.45 19.62
C TYR A 792 10.82 -15.91 19.65
N PRO A 793 11.11 -16.67 20.73
CA PRO A 793 10.54 -17.99 20.91
C PRO A 793 9.00 -17.98 20.86
N ARG A 794 8.39 -19.13 20.57
CA ARG A 794 6.92 -19.24 20.47
C ARG A 794 6.23 -18.75 21.76
N ASN A 795 5.15 -18.00 21.59
CA ASN A 795 4.34 -17.40 22.66
C ASN A 795 5.06 -16.37 23.55
N THR A 796 6.18 -15.81 23.10
CA THR A 796 6.83 -14.64 23.71
C THR A 796 7.08 -13.57 22.66
N TYR A 797 7.13 -12.32 23.09
CA TYR A 797 7.60 -11.21 22.28
C TYR A 797 8.29 -10.24 23.22
N ASP A 798 9.57 -10.01 22.99
CA ASP A 798 10.40 -9.19 23.87
C ASP A 798 10.31 -9.60 25.35
N ASP A 799 9.93 -8.69 26.25
CA ASP A 799 9.74 -8.96 27.68
C ASP A 799 8.31 -9.42 28.05
N LEU A 800 7.48 -9.73 27.06
CA LEU A 800 6.11 -10.22 27.21
C LEU A 800 6.02 -11.72 26.99
N VAL A 801 5.28 -12.40 27.87
CA VAL A 801 4.90 -13.82 27.70
C VAL A 801 3.39 -13.97 27.63
N PHE A 802 2.92 -14.68 26.60
CA PHE A 802 1.50 -14.88 26.30
C PHE A 802 1.07 -16.31 26.64
N PRO A 803 -0.17 -16.55 27.09
CA PRO A 803 -0.70 -17.90 27.21
C PRO A 803 -0.89 -18.55 25.83
N VAL A 804 -0.87 -19.89 25.76
CA VAL A 804 -1.15 -20.63 24.52
C VAL A 804 -2.65 -20.58 24.25
N LEU A 805 -2.99 -20.32 22.99
CA LEU A 805 -4.37 -20.19 22.50
C LEU A 805 -4.67 -21.33 21.51
N ASP A 806 -5.87 -21.88 21.61
CA ASP A 806 -6.39 -22.93 20.73
C ASP A 806 -7.87 -22.65 20.40
N GLY A 807 -8.44 -23.25 19.35
CA GLY A 807 -9.90 -23.17 19.12
C GLY A 807 -10.41 -22.96 17.70
N LEU A 808 -9.58 -23.08 16.65
CA LEU A 808 -10.00 -22.94 15.24
C LEU A 808 -9.84 -24.24 14.43
N GLN A 809 -10.01 -25.40 15.08
CA GLN A 809 -10.07 -26.69 14.36
C GLN A 809 -11.29 -26.73 13.42
N GLY A 810 -11.05 -26.81 12.12
CA GLY A 810 -12.09 -27.08 11.11
C GLY A 810 -12.54 -25.90 10.25
N THR A 811 -11.87 -24.74 10.29
CA THR A 811 -12.09 -23.68 9.30
C THR A 811 -10.88 -23.67 8.36
N GLU A 812 -11.06 -24.00 7.08
CA GLU A 812 -10.02 -23.80 6.05
C GLU A 812 -9.79 -22.30 5.89
N VAL A 813 -8.86 -21.75 6.68
CA VAL A 813 -8.55 -20.33 6.68
C VAL A 813 -7.43 -20.08 5.68
N SER A 814 -7.72 -19.25 4.67
CA SER A 814 -6.76 -18.83 3.65
C SER A 814 -5.59 -18.06 4.28
N PRO A 815 -4.34 -18.14 3.73
CA PRO A 815 -3.17 -17.43 4.26
C PRO A 815 -3.33 -15.90 4.35
N ASN A 816 -4.34 -15.31 3.69
CA ASN A 816 -4.62 -13.87 3.70
C ASN A 816 -5.50 -13.40 4.89
N VAL A 817 -5.65 -14.22 5.92
CA VAL A 817 -6.50 -13.96 7.07
C VAL A 817 -5.64 -13.65 8.29
N SER A 818 -5.77 -12.43 8.81
CA SER A 818 -5.10 -12.02 10.06
C SER A 818 -6.09 -12.03 11.21
N ILE A 819 -5.72 -12.60 12.36
CA ILE A 819 -6.57 -12.64 13.56
C ILE A 819 -6.09 -11.55 14.53
N GLN A 820 -6.98 -10.66 14.96
CA GLN A 820 -6.67 -9.62 15.94
C GLN A 820 -7.38 -9.92 17.25
N LEU A 821 -6.68 -9.90 18.37
CA LEU A 821 -7.30 -10.07 19.68
C LEU A 821 -6.51 -9.34 20.78
N SER A 822 -7.14 -9.16 21.93
CA SER A 822 -6.48 -8.66 23.13
C SER A 822 -6.21 -9.80 24.10
N VAL A 823 -4.94 -10.00 24.46
CA VAL A 823 -4.48 -11.11 25.31
C VAL A 823 -3.82 -10.54 26.57
N PRO A 824 -4.09 -11.11 27.76
CA PRO A 824 -3.33 -10.77 28.96
C PRO A 824 -1.91 -11.32 28.85
N ALA A 825 -0.93 -10.43 28.73
CA ALA A 825 0.49 -10.78 28.73
C ALA A 825 1.07 -10.63 30.13
N ALA A 826 1.93 -11.57 30.55
CA ALA A 826 2.73 -11.39 31.76
C ALA A 826 4.02 -10.66 31.41
N LYS A 827 4.34 -9.62 32.18
CA LYS A 827 5.56 -8.82 32.04
C LYS A 827 6.26 -8.74 33.39
N LEU A 828 7.58 -8.92 33.41
CA LEU A 828 8.37 -8.74 34.63
C LEU A 828 8.75 -7.25 34.76
N ALA A 829 7.94 -6.49 35.51
CA ALA A 829 8.11 -5.05 35.66
C ALA A 829 9.09 -4.70 36.80
N PRO A 830 10.13 -3.89 36.53
CA PRO A 830 11.04 -3.37 37.55
C PRO A 830 10.59 -2.03 38.13
N THR A 831 10.80 -1.86 39.44
CA THR A 831 10.76 -0.57 40.14
C THR A 831 12.14 -0.27 40.71
N CYS A 832 12.84 0.71 40.13
CA CYS A 832 14.25 0.98 40.45
C CYS A 832 14.43 2.31 41.20
N VAL A 833 15.35 2.32 42.16
CA VAL A 833 15.72 3.49 42.96
C VAL A 833 17.25 3.57 43.05
N GLN A 834 17.81 4.76 42.85
CA GLN A 834 19.24 5.02 43.02
C GLN A 834 19.61 5.01 44.50
N LEU A 835 20.70 4.34 44.87
CA LEU A 835 21.17 4.31 46.26
C LEU A 835 21.88 5.64 46.61
N PRO A 836 21.41 6.37 47.64
CA PRO A 836 22.06 7.61 48.04
C PRO A 836 23.42 7.33 48.70
N ALA A 837 24.42 8.19 48.44
CA ALA A 837 25.78 8.03 48.97
C ALA A 837 25.88 7.99 50.51
N SER A 838 24.82 8.36 51.24
CA SER A 838 24.77 8.30 52.70
C SER A 838 24.53 6.89 53.28
N THR A 839 24.07 5.92 52.47
CA THR A 839 23.73 4.57 52.97
C THR A 839 24.90 3.60 52.96
N TYR A 840 25.98 3.93 52.24
CA TYR A 840 27.13 3.06 52.05
C TYR A 840 28.46 3.80 52.26
N ASN A 841 29.47 3.06 52.74
CA ASN A 841 30.84 3.54 52.84
C ASN A 841 31.75 2.73 51.90
N ILE A 842 32.65 3.41 51.21
CA ILE A 842 33.61 2.81 50.29
C ILE A 842 35.02 2.87 50.88
N THR A 843 35.74 1.75 50.79
CA THR A 843 37.14 1.65 51.18
C THR A 843 37.96 0.95 50.09
N PHE A 844 39.06 1.55 49.67
CA PHE A 844 39.93 1.02 48.63
C PHE A 844 40.98 0.08 49.23
N ARG A 845 41.11 -1.14 48.69
CA ARG A 845 42.20 -2.07 49.02
C ARG A 845 43.19 -2.11 47.86
N ASN A 846 44.43 -1.70 48.16
CA ASN A 846 45.53 -1.79 47.21
C ASN A 846 46.34 -3.05 47.48
N TYR A 847 46.57 -3.84 46.43
CA TYR A 847 47.49 -4.96 46.47
C TYR A 847 48.77 -4.58 45.71
N THR A 848 49.87 -4.43 46.43
CA THR A 848 51.13 -3.82 45.96
C THR A 848 52.04 -4.73 45.10
N GLU A 849 51.53 -5.82 44.53
CA GLU A 849 52.31 -6.71 43.64
C GLU A 849 51.91 -6.47 42.16
N GLU A 850 52.87 -6.56 41.23
CA GLU A 850 52.72 -6.20 39.80
C GLU A 850 51.57 -6.94 39.06
N ASP A 851 51.04 -8.03 39.63
CA ASP A 851 49.96 -8.86 39.09
C ASP A 851 48.62 -8.81 39.86
N LYS A 852 48.44 -7.94 40.88
CA LYS A 852 47.20 -7.90 41.68
C LYS A 852 46.26 -6.75 41.31
N PHE A 853 44.96 -7.02 41.33
CA PHE A 853 43.86 -6.11 40.95
C PHE A 853 43.48 -5.15 42.09
N PHE A 854 42.92 -3.97 41.76
CA PHE A 854 42.35 -3.07 42.77
C PHE A 854 40.96 -3.55 43.16
N GLU A 855 40.67 -3.58 44.46
CA GLU A 855 39.33 -3.89 44.97
C GLU A 855 38.75 -2.73 45.76
N VAL A 856 37.45 -2.53 45.58
CA VAL A 856 36.65 -1.56 46.32
C VAL A 856 35.73 -2.33 47.26
N LEU A 857 35.90 -2.12 48.55
CA LEU A 857 35.05 -2.71 49.58
C LEU A 857 33.96 -1.71 49.95
N MET A 858 32.72 -2.06 49.64
CA MET A 858 31.52 -1.30 49.94
C MET A 858 30.81 -1.91 51.15
N VAL A 859 30.42 -1.07 52.12
CA VAL A 859 29.66 -1.50 53.30
C VAL A 859 28.36 -0.71 53.37
N GLU A 860 27.23 -1.36 53.11
CA GLU A 860 25.89 -0.79 53.25
C GLU A 860 25.32 -1.10 54.64
N SER A 861 24.75 -0.10 55.32
CA SER A 861 24.04 -0.32 56.59
C SER A 861 22.53 -0.33 56.36
N PHE A 862 21.83 -1.35 56.85
CA PHE A 862 20.39 -1.49 56.66
C PHE A 862 19.69 -2.02 57.92
N ASP A 863 18.37 -1.79 58.01
CA ASP A 863 17.53 -2.28 59.10
C ASP A 863 16.90 -3.64 58.71
N CYS A 864 17.10 -4.65 59.56
CA CYS A 864 16.58 -6.00 59.38
C CYS A 864 15.06 -6.06 59.65
N PRO A 865 14.34 -7.05 59.10
CA PRO A 865 12.91 -7.26 59.38
C PRO A 865 12.58 -7.47 60.87
N ASN A 866 13.54 -7.91 61.68
CA ASN A 866 13.41 -8.10 63.12
C ASN A 866 13.81 -6.85 63.95
N GLY A 867 14.08 -5.71 63.30
CA GLY A 867 14.42 -4.43 63.93
C GLY A 867 15.91 -4.24 64.29
N ASN A 868 16.76 -5.24 64.06
CA ASN A 868 18.21 -5.12 64.26
C ASN A 868 18.88 -4.37 63.11
N ARG A 869 20.01 -3.70 63.36
CA ARG A 869 20.86 -3.14 62.29
C ARG A 869 21.91 -4.15 61.86
N ALA A 870 22.04 -4.35 60.56
CA ALA A 870 23.07 -5.19 59.95
C ALA A 870 23.88 -4.39 58.92
N LYS A 871 25.04 -4.94 58.55
CA LYS A 871 25.90 -4.39 57.52
C LYS A 871 26.08 -5.43 56.42
N LEU A 872 25.86 -5.03 55.18
CA LEU A 872 26.05 -5.84 53.99
C LEU A 872 27.37 -5.44 53.33
N LEU A 873 28.17 -6.44 52.96
CA LEU A 873 29.48 -6.25 52.35
C LEU A 873 29.40 -6.50 50.84
N GLY A 874 29.82 -5.54 50.03
CA GLY A 874 30.05 -5.69 48.60
C GLY A 874 31.54 -5.58 48.28
N ILE A 875 32.05 -6.44 47.42
CA ILE A 875 33.43 -6.38 46.92
C ILE A 875 33.33 -6.15 45.42
N ILE A 876 33.96 -5.09 44.93
CA ILE A 876 33.96 -4.74 43.52
C ILE A 876 35.40 -4.77 43.01
N SER A 877 35.68 -5.59 41.99
CA SER A 877 37.02 -5.70 41.41
C SER A 877 37.20 -4.73 40.23
N MET A 878 38.31 -3.99 40.20
CA MET A 878 38.64 -3.09 39.09
C MET A 878 39.49 -3.77 38.00
N SER A 879 39.89 -5.04 38.21
CA SER A 879 40.75 -5.84 37.32
C SER A 879 42.21 -5.37 37.17
N SER A 880 43.00 -6.15 36.45
CA SER A 880 44.41 -5.92 36.13
C SER A 880 44.62 -4.83 35.07
N ALA A 881 43.59 -4.51 34.27
CA ALA A 881 43.61 -3.43 33.27
C ALA A 881 44.01 -2.08 33.88
N THR A 882 43.52 -1.79 35.10
CA THR A 882 43.86 -0.61 35.88
C THR A 882 45.36 -0.45 36.11
N ASN A 883 46.09 -1.54 36.30
CA ASN A 883 47.53 -1.50 36.52
C ASN A 883 48.30 -1.13 35.25
N ARG A 884 47.83 -1.59 34.09
CA ARG A 884 48.48 -1.37 32.79
C ARG A 884 48.18 0.01 32.21
N LEU A 885 46.93 0.49 32.35
CA LEU A 885 46.46 1.70 31.66
C LEU A 885 46.08 2.87 32.58
N GLY A 886 46.12 2.67 33.91
CA GLY A 886 45.82 3.72 34.89
C GLY A 886 44.34 4.06 35.07
N ARG A 887 43.47 3.53 34.22
CA ARG A 887 42.00 3.67 34.31
C ARG A 887 41.31 2.37 33.89
N SER A 888 40.08 2.16 34.36
CA SER A 888 39.29 0.97 34.03
C SER A 888 37.80 1.20 34.27
N TYR A 889 36.97 0.70 33.37
CA TYR A 889 35.52 0.59 33.59
C TYR A 889 35.21 -0.70 34.32
N PHE A 890 34.30 -0.67 35.28
CA PHE A 890 33.91 -1.85 36.05
C PHE A 890 32.39 -1.92 36.20
N SER A 891 31.89 -3.12 36.45
CA SER A 891 30.50 -3.34 36.77
C SER A 891 30.33 -4.62 37.58
N ASP A 892 29.42 -4.59 38.55
CA ASP A 892 29.18 -5.69 39.47
C ASP A 892 27.70 -5.78 39.86
N ILE A 893 27.33 -6.90 40.46
CA ILE A 893 26.01 -7.18 40.98
C ILE A 893 26.15 -7.51 42.46
N LEU A 894 25.63 -6.61 43.29
CA LEU A 894 25.74 -6.73 44.73
C LEU A 894 24.54 -7.45 45.31
N GLU A 895 24.77 -8.14 46.42
CA GLU A 895 23.70 -8.66 47.26
C GLU A 895 22.76 -7.52 47.70
N SER A 896 21.48 -7.85 47.90
CA SER A 896 20.46 -6.86 48.22
C SER A 896 19.79 -7.17 49.56
N PRO A 897 19.61 -6.19 50.45
CA PRO A 897 18.96 -6.40 51.75
C PRO A 897 17.47 -6.78 51.65
N GLY A 898 16.85 -6.53 50.50
CA GLY A 898 15.48 -6.97 50.21
C GLY A 898 15.34 -8.48 49.96
N ASN A 899 16.44 -9.19 49.69
CA ASN A 899 16.43 -10.63 49.46
C ASN A 899 16.65 -11.37 50.78
N THR A 900 15.66 -12.15 51.20
CA THR A 900 15.70 -12.90 52.48
C THR A 900 16.90 -13.84 52.57
N TYR A 901 17.32 -14.44 51.44
CA TYR A 901 18.49 -15.31 51.37
C TYR A 901 19.79 -14.59 51.80
N SER A 902 20.07 -13.42 51.23
CA SER A 902 21.27 -12.62 51.53
C SER A 902 21.33 -12.14 52.98
N ILE A 903 20.17 -11.83 53.57
CA ILE A 903 20.12 -11.28 54.94
C ILE A 903 19.95 -12.32 56.05
N ASN A 904 19.64 -13.58 55.73
CA ASN A 904 19.28 -14.59 56.74
C ASN A 904 20.38 -14.75 57.82
N GLY A 905 21.63 -14.88 57.40
CA GLY A 905 22.78 -14.97 58.30
C GLY A 905 23.09 -13.65 59.02
N LEU A 906 23.07 -12.53 58.30
CA LEU A 906 23.40 -11.20 58.82
C LEU A 906 22.39 -10.73 59.88
N CYS A 907 21.11 -10.95 59.62
CA CYS A 907 20.00 -10.57 60.49
C CYS A 907 19.65 -11.66 61.52
N LYS A 908 20.31 -12.82 61.48
CA LYS A 908 20.05 -13.98 62.35
C LYS A 908 18.57 -14.39 62.37
N LEU A 909 17.94 -14.48 61.20
CA LEU A 909 16.50 -14.78 61.09
C LEU A 909 16.16 -16.23 61.47
N GLY A 910 17.16 -17.12 61.55
CA GLY A 910 16.97 -18.52 61.98
C GLY A 910 16.19 -19.36 60.96
N LEU A 911 16.05 -18.88 59.72
CA LEU A 911 15.41 -19.63 58.66
C LEU A 911 16.32 -20.79 58.26
N ASN A 912 15.73 -21.97 58.07
CA ASN A 912 16.43 -23.08 57.42
C ASN A 912 16.93 -22.58 56.03
N MET A 913 17.92 -23.21 55.41
CA MET A 913 18.37 -22.85 54.05
C MET A 913 17.87 -23.84 52.98
N SER A 914 17.13 -24.88 53.37
CA SER A 914 16.71 -25.99 52.49
C SER A 914 15.21 -26.07 52.18
N ALA A 915 14.39 -25.31 52.90
CA ALA A 915 12.94 -25.19 52.73
C ALA A 915 12.60 -24.19 51.59
N PRO A 916 11.52 -24.44 50.85
CA PRO A 916 11.26 -23.76 49.60
C PRO A 916 10.86 -22.28 49.76
N ASP A 917 10.24 -21.87 50.87
CA ASP A 917 9.52 -20.58 50.95
C ASP A 917 10.37 -19.31 50.96
N TYR A 918 11.71 -19.41 51.06
CA TYR A 918 12.63 -18.27 50.97
C TYR A 918 13.52 -18.28 49.73
N ILE A 919 13.63 -19.43 49.06
CA ILE A 919 14.29 -19.54 47.75
C ILE A 919 13.33 -19.01 46.69
N TYR A 920 12.03 -19.29 46.79
CA TYR A 920 11.01 -18.84 45.83
C TYR A 920 10.24 -17.61 46.36
N SER A 921 10.14 -16.56 45.54
CA SER A 921 9.44 -15.32 45.88
C SER A 921 8.77 -14.71 44.64
N PRO A 922 7.58 -14.07 44.76
CA PRO A 922 6.94 -13.35 43.67
C PRO A 922 7.60 -12.00 43.35
N PHE A 923 8.62 -11.60 44.12
CA PHE A 923 9.41 -10.41 43.89
C PHE A 923 10.91 -10.66 44.11
N ARG A 924 11.78 -9.90 43.41
CA ARG A 924 13.25 -10.00 43.53
C ARG A 924 13.92 -8.64 43.52
N PHE A 925 14.92 -8.46 44.40
CA PHE A 925 15.76 -7.26 44.38
C PHE A 925 17.10 -7.54 43.69
N GLN A 926 17.46 -6.71 42.74
CA GLN A 926 18.77 -6.69 42.09
C GLN A 926 19.45 -5.36 42.38
N THR A 927 20.68 -5.38 42.89
CA THR A 927 21.49 -4.16 43.09
C THR A 927 22.62 -4.16 42.06
N TYR A 928 22.52 -3.25 41.09
CA TYR A 928 23.50 -3.04 40.04
C TYR A 928 24.48 -1.95 40.46
N VAL A 929 25.77 -2.16 40.18
CA VAL A 929 26.81 -1.13 40.35
C VAL A 929 27.70 -1.07 39.12
N TRP A 930 28.05 0.13 38.69
CA TRP A 930 29.03 0.35 37.62
C TRP A 930 29.71 1.70 37.77
N GLY A 931 30.85 1.86 37.07
CA GLY A 931 31.58 3.11 37.12
C GLY A 931 32.92 3.09 36.38
N GLU A 932 33.67 4.17 36.61
CA GLU A 932 35.03 4.36 36.10
C GLU A 932 35.98 4.61 37.27
N PHE A 933 37.06 3.84 37.32
CA PHE A 933 38.11 3.99 38.32
C PHE A 933 39.37 4.63 37.72
N ASN A 934 39.98 5.53 38.48
CA ASN A 934 41.20 6.25 38.10
C ASN A 934 42.32 6.03 39.12
N LYS A 935 43.41 5.39 38.68
CA LYS A 935 44.57 5.03 39.50
C LYS A 935 45.35 6.24 39.98
N GLU A 936 45.44 7.32 39.20
CA GLU A 936 46.22 8.53 39.58
C GLU A 936 45.60 9.24 40.78
N ARG A 937 44.25 9.29 40.81
CA ARG A 937 43.49 9.87 41.92
C ARG A 937 43.29 8.87 43.06
N ASN A 938 43.45 7.58 42.79
CA ASN A 938 43.06 6.48 43.67
C ASN A 938 41.60 6.65 44.15
N ASP A 939 40.73 7.01 43.21
CA ASP A 939 39.31 7.33 43.44
C ASP A 939 38.48 6.97 42.20
N LEU A 940 37.16 7.00 42.35
CA LEU A 940 36.19 6.72 41.30
C LEU A 940 35.80 8.02 40.61
N ASP A 941 36.05 8.13 39.30
CA ASP A 941 35.63 9.29 38.50
C ASP A 941 34.11 9.27 38.27
N HIS A 942 33.51 8.08 38.21
CA HIS A 942 32.06 7.87 38.19
C HIS A 942 31.68 6.61 38.97
N LEU A 943 30.57 6.66 39.69
CA LEU A 943 29.97 5.52 40.38
C LEU A 943 28.46 5.67 40.38
N SER A 944 27.77 4.66 39.88
CA SER A 944 26.31 4.56 39.97
C SER A 944 25.88 3.24 40.61
N ILE A 945 24.90 3.33 41.50
CA ILE A 945 24.34 2.17 42.22
C ILE A 945 22.82 2.25 42.19
N TRP A 946 22.19 1.25 41.58
CA TRP A 946 20.74 1.18 41.44
C TRP A 946 20.20 -0.12 42.01
N ARG A 947 19.10 -0.02 42.77
CA ARG A 947 18.37 -1.17 43.28
C ARG A 947 17.01 -1.28 42.63
N CYS A 948 16.75 -2.40 41.98
CA CYS A 948 15.52 -2.67 41.25
C CYS A 948 14.74 -3.82 41.91
N ASN A 949 13.45 -3.60 42.14
CA ASN A 949 12.50 -4.63 42.57
C ASN A 949 11.68 -5.12 41.37
N TYR A 950 11.83 -6.39 41.01
CA TYR A 950 11.16 -7.04 39.87
C TYR A 950 9.94 -7.81 40.34
N THR A 951 8.79 -7.56 39.70
CA THR A 951 7.49 -8.18 40.01
C THR A 951 6.70 -8.48 38.74
N TRP A 952 5.89 -9.54 38.74
CA TRP A 952 5.02 -9.87 37.61
C TRP A 952 3.78 -8.97 37.57
N VAL A 953 3.53 -8.40 36.40
CA VAL A 953 2.32 -7.62 36.09
C VAL A 953 1.59 -8.22 34.89
N GLU A 954 0.27 -8.10 34.90
CA GLU A 954 -0.61 -8.42 33.77
C GLU A 954 -0.87 -7.15 32.97
N THR A 955 -0.66 -7.21 31.65
CA THR A 955 -0.90 -6.10 30.74
C THR A 955 -1.73 -6.58 29.55
N SER A 956 -2.85 -5.89 29.28
CA SER A 956 -3.68 -6.19 28.10
C SER A 956 -2.91 -5.80 26.84
N THR A 957 -2.67 -6.76 25.95
CA THR A 957 -1.82 -6.57 24.76
C THR A 957 -2.59 -6.92 23.51
N LYS A 958 -2.64 -5.98 22.57
CA LYS A 958 -3.23 -6.21 21.26
C LYS A 958 -2.25 -7.00 20.40
N VAL A 959 -2.64 -8.19 19.96
CA VAL A 959 -1.83 -9.07 19.14
C VAL A 959 -2.50 -9.32 17.79
N SER A 960 -1.68 -9.39 16.74
CA SER A 960 -2.08 -9.90 15.44
C SER A 960 -1.46 -11.30 15.28
N LEU A 961 -2.26 -12.29 14.92
CA LEU A 961 -1.81 -13.64 14.63
C LEU A 961 -1.91 -13.91 13.13
N SER A 962 -0.89 -14.56 12.59
CA SER A 962 -0.85 -15.13 11.25
C SER A 962 -0.88 -16.66 11.33
N MET A 963 -1.36 -17.31 10.27
CA MET A 963 -1.49 -18.77 10.21
C MET A 963 -0.28 -19.37 9.50
N GLU A 964 0.40 -20.29 10.16
CA GLU A 964 1.43 -21.14 9.55
C GLU A 964 0.78 -22.41 8.95
N SER A 965 1.46 -23.09 8.03
CA SER A 965 0.94 -24.13 7.13
C SER A 965 0.25 -25.36 7.77
N ASP A 966 0.21 -25.46 9.10
CA ASP A 966 -0.36 -26.58 9.87
C ASP A 966 -1.49 -26.17 10.86
N GLY A 967 -2.12 -25.00 10.68
CA GLY A 967 -3.20 -24.55 11.57
C GLY A 967 -2.73 -24.08 12.95
N ILE A 968 -1.43 -23.79 13.06
CA ILE A 968 -0.79 -23.19 14.23
C ILE A 968 -0.74 -21.68 14.01
N TYR A 969 -1.13 -20.92 15.04
CA TYR A 969 -1.10 -19.46 15.02
C TYR A 969 0.21 -18.94 15.61
N ILE A 970 0.89 -18.09 14.86
CA ILE A 970 2.09 -17.38 15.31
C ILE A 970 1.82 -15.88 15.36
N LEU A 971 2.54 -15.16 16.23
CA LEU A 971 2.50 -13.71 16.25
C LEU A 971 2.96 -13.18 14.88
N ASP A 972 2.17 -12.27 14.30
CA ASP A 972 2.46 -11.64 13.00
C ASP A 972 3.79 -10.86 13.10
N PRO A 973 4.84 -11.26 12.38
CA PRO A 973 6.15 -10.61 12.47
C PRO A 973 6.14 -9.19 11.89
N GLU A 974 5.19 -8.85 11.00
CA GLU A 974 5.06 -7.50 10.44
C GLU A 974 4.30 -6.55 11.37
N LYS A 975 3.53 -7.08 12.34
CA LYS A 975 2.73 -6.31 13.29
C LYS A 975 3.06 -6.72 14.72
N PRO A 976 4.05 -6.07 15.35
CA PRO A 976 4.47 -6.42 16.69
C PRO A 976 3.33 -6.22 17.71
N PRO A 977 3.28 -7.02 18.79
CA PRO A 977 2.35 -6.83 19.90
C PRO A 977 2.40 -5.42 20.50
N GLU A 978 1.24 -4.83 20.72
CA GLU A 978 1.11 -3.50 21.31
C GLU A 978 0.51 -3.60 22.73
N PRO A 979 1.34 -3.51 23.79
CA PRO A 979 0.86 -3.56 25.17
C PRO A 979 0.24 -2.23 25.62
N ASP A 980 -0.95 -2.27 26.22
CA ASP A 980 -1.58 -1.11 26.83
C ASP A 980 -1.15 -0.96 28.30
N LEU A 981 -0.10 -0.16 28.51
CA LEU A 981 0.47 0.08 29.83
C LEU A 981 -0.53 0.69 30.83
N SER A 982 -1.61 1.33 30.38
CA SER A 982 -2.63 1.91 31.28
C SER A 982 -3.47 0.85 31.99
N THR A 983 -3.54 -0.36 31.44
CA THR A 983 -4.29 -1.50 31.99
C THR A 983 -3.47 -2.37 32.95
N THR A 984 -2.23 -1.97 33.23
CA THR A 984 -1.28 -2.77 34.01
C THR A 984 -1.74 -2.94 35.44
N LYS A 985 -1.78 -4.19 35.92
CA LYS A 985 -2.06 -4.57 37.31
C LYS A 985 -1.10 -5.66 37.76
N PHE A 986 -0.94 -5.83 39.08
CA PHE A 986 -0.17 -6.97 39.59
C PHE A 986 -0.79 -8.30 39.13
N TRP A 987 0.07 -9.26 38.80
CA TRP A 987 -0.38 -10.57 38.38
C TRP A 987 -1.07 -11.30 39.54
N ASP A 988 -2.35 -11.61 39.39
CA ASP A 988 -3.16 -12.26 40.42
C ASP A 988 -3.72 -13.59 39.91
N PRO A 989 -3.45 -14.73 40.59
CA PRO A 989 -2.62 -14.88 41.78
C PRO A 989 -1.12 -14.91 41.46
N PRO A 990 -0.26 -14.30 42.31
CA PRO A 990 1.16 -14.12 41.99
C PRO A 990 1.88 -15.46 41.84
N PHE A 991 2.93 -15.46 41.03
CA PHE A 991 3.83 -16.60 40.84
C PHE A 991 5.28 -16.15 40.99
N ASP A 992 6.17 -17.10 41.26
CA ASP A 992 7.54 -16.81 41.67
C ASP A 992 8.38 -16.29 40.50
N VAL A 993 9.23 -15.29 40.76
CA VAL A 993 10.22 -14.83 39.78
C VAL A 993 11.30 -15.91 39.64
N PRO A 994 11.58 -16.41 38.42
CA PRO A 994 12.56 -17.44 38.17
C PRO A 994 13.96 -17.06 38.69
N HIS A 995 14.79 -18.07 38.98
CA HIS A 995 16.20 -17.84 39.29
C HIS A 995 16.95 -17.55 37.99
N PHE A 996 17.66 -16.43 37.91
CA PHE A 996 18.42 -16.07 36.70
C PHE A 996 19.84 -16.65 36.71
N ASP A 997 20.46 -16.63 37.89
CA ASP A 997 21.87 -16.96 38.11
C ASP A 997 22.06 -17.59 39.50
N TYR A 998 23.33 -17.72 39.92
CA TYR A 998 23.74 -18.28 41.20
C TYR A 998 23.49 -17.36 42.40
N GLN A 999 23.11 -16.09 42.21
CA GLN A 999 22.94 -15.13 43.31
C GLN A 999 21.84 -15.54 44.30
N PHE A 1000 20.84 -16.28 43.81
CA PHE A 1000 19.64 -16.60 44.58
C PHE A 1000 19.57 -18.05 45.06
N ILE A 1001 20.49 -18.92 44.64
CA ILE A 1001 20.46 -20.35 44.97
C ILE A 1001 21.86 -20.96 45.02
N ASN A 1002 22.07 -21.83 46.03
CA ASN A 1002 23.35 -22.41 46.38
C ASN A 1002 23.70 -23.58 45.43
N PHE A 1003 24.36 -23.25 44.31
CA PHE A 1003 24.86 -24.16 43.25
C PHE A 1003 23.78 -24.94 42.46
N GLN A 1004 24.10 -25.28 41.20
CA GLN A 1004 23.30 -26.10 40.26
C GLN A 1004 22.21 -25.43 39.40
N ALA A 1005 21.84 -24.16 39.61
CA ALA A 1005 20.83 -23.53 38.75
C ALA A 1005 21.34 -23.19 37.35
N GLY A 1006 22.63 -22.84 37.20
CA GLY A 1006 23.16 -22.30 35.94
C GLY A 1006 23.07 -20.77 35.89
N ASP A 1007 23.56 -20.18 34.80
CA ASP A 1007 23.48 -18.74 34.55
C ASP A 1007 22.79 -18.49 33.20
N ALA A 1008 21.79 -17.61 33.22
CA ALA A 1008 21.02 -17.26 32.04
C ALA A 1008 21.70 -16.21 31.14
N PHE A 1009 22.86 -15.69 31.54
CA PHE A 1009 23.65 -14.75 30.74
C PHE A 1009 24.89 -15.42 30.12
N PRO A 1010 25.21 -15.10 28.86
CA PRO A 1010 26.30 -15.73 28.14
C PRO A 1010 27.65 -15.25 28.68
N THR A 1011 28.67 -16.10 28.56
CA THR A 1011 30.05 -15.73 28.88
C THR A 1011 30.71 -15.18 27.62
N VAL A 1012 30.80 -13.85 27.54
CA VAL A 1012 31.43 -13.12 26.44
C VAL A 1012 32.62 -12.30 26.93
N SER A 1013 33.61 -12.10 26.06
CA SER A 1013 34.77 -11.27 26.33
C SER A 1013 34.73 -9.99 25.50
N LEU A 1014 34.92 -8.85 26.14
CA LEU A 1014 35.13 -7.57 25.46
C LEU A 1014 36.59 -7.45 25.04
N ASN A 1015 36.83 -7.01 23.80
CA ASN A 1015 38.18 -6.85 23.25
C ASN A 1015 38.78 -5.46 23.51
N ASP A 1016 38.20 -4.69 24.44
CA ASP A 1016 38.69 -3.38 24.83
C ASP A 1016 39.62 -3.51 26.05
N PRO A 1017 40.86 -3.00 26.00
CA PRO A 1017 41.80 -3.14 27.11
C PRO A 1017 41.43 -2.31 28.35
N LEU A 1018 40.47 -1.37 28.25
CA LEU A 1018 39.93 -0.60 29.38
C LEU A 1018 38.81 -1.33 30.13
N ALA A 1019 38.29 -2.44 29.59
CA ALA A 1019 37.29 -3.26 30.25
C ALA A 1019 37.91 -3.95 31.48
N GLY A 1020 37.44 -3.58 32.66
CA GLY A 1020 37.87 -4.14 33.94
C GLY A 1020 37.11 -5.43 34.29
N SER A 1021 36.83 -5.63 35.59
CA SER A 1021 35.95 -6.73 36.00
C SER A 1021 34.53 -6.33 35.69
N MET A 1022 33.84 -7.16 34.90
CA MET A 1022 32.49 -6.88 34.46
C MET A 1022 31.61 -8.11 34.58
N GLU A 1023 30.50 -7.97 35.29
CA GLU A 1023 29.46 -8.99 35.34
C GLU A 1023 28.80 -9.24 33.97
N ARG A 1024 28.34 -10.48 33.77
CA ARG A 1024 27.88 -10.97 32.45
C ARG A 1024 26.74 -10.13 31.89
N GLN A 1025 25.83 -9.67 32.75
CA GLN A 1025 24.68 -8.82 32.43
C GLN A 1025 25.10 -7.50 31.79
N PHE A 1026 26.26 -6.95 32.16
CA PHE A 1026 26.81 -5.72 31.59
C PHE A 1026 27.58 -5.99 30.30
N THR A 1027 28.36 -7.07 30.24
CA THR A 1027 29.17 -7.40 29.04
C THR A 1027 28.32 -7.54 27.77
N VAL A 1028 27.07 -7.99 27.90
CA VAL A 1028 26.11 -8.15 26.79
C VAL A 1028 25.48 -6.83 26.35
N LEU A 1029 25.52 -5.78 27.19
CA LEU A 1029 25.02 -4.45 26.82
C LEU A 1029 26.03 -3.65 26.00
N ILE A 1030 27.31 -4.01 26.10
CA ILE A 1030 28.41 -3.28 25.47
C ILE A 1030 28.70 -3.82 24.07
N GLU A 1031 29.06 -2.92 23.15
CA GLU A 1031 29.53 -3.28 21.81
C GLU A 1031 30.73 -4.25 21.86
N PRO A 1032 30.79 -5.25 20.97
CA PRO A 1032 29.93 -5.49 19.80
C PRO A 1032 28.67 -6.34 20.09
N TYR A 1033 28.42 -6.73 21.35
CA TYR A 1033 27.32 -7.63 21.69
C TYR A 1033 26.00 -6.88 21.95
N GLY A 1034 26.08 -5.66 22.46
CA GLY A 1034 24.97 -4.74 22.65
C GLY A 1034 25.16 -3.43 21.88
N GLN A 1035 24.39 -2.40 22.26
CA GLN A 1035 24.33 -1.11 21.56
C GLN A 1035 25.07 0.03 22.27
N LEU A 1036 25.59 -0.22 23.49
CA LEU A 1036 26.23 0.82 24.29
C LEU A 1036 27.75 0.77 24.13
N PRO A 1037 28.44 1.90 23.95
CA PRO A 1037 29.90 1.94 24.02
C PRO A 1037 30.37 1.71 25.46
N LEU A 1038 31.57 1.15 25.64
CA LEU A 1038 32.13 0.89 26.98
C LEU A 1038 32.20 2.15 27.86
N SER A 1039 32.46 3.31 27.25
CA SER A 1039 32.51 4.60 27.94
C SER A 1039 31.18 5.05 28.56
N ALA A 1040 30.05 4.45 28.15
CA ALA A 1040 28.74 4.74 28.73
C ALA A 1040 28.68 4.41 30.24
N LEU A 1041 29.54 3.51 30.73
CA LEU A 1041 29.64 3.19 32.15
C LEU A 1041 30.30 4.30 32.99
N GLY A 1042 31.03 5.23 32.37
CA GLY A 1042 31.61 6.39 33.05
C GLY A 1042 30.84 7.71 32.84
N ASP A 1043 29.82 7.71 31.97
CA ASP A 1043 29.09 8.92 31.58
C ASP A 1043 27.72 9.00 32.27
N ALA A 1044 27.57 10.00 33.14
CA ALA A 1044 26.31 10.28 33.85
C ALA A 1044 25.13 10.56 32.91
N SER A 1045 25.36 11.02 31.68
CA SER A 1045 24.28 11.26 30.71
C SER A 1045 23.69 9.97 30.13
N GLN A 1046 24.43 8.86 30.18
CA GLN A 1046 24.04 7.55 29.65
C GLN A 1046 23.50 6.61 30.74
N GLU A 1047 23.43 7.05 31.99
CA GLU A 1047 23.03 6.24 33.15
C GLU A 1047 21.63 5.63 32.97
N SER A 1048 20.69 6.38 32.38
CA SER A 1048 19.35 5.87 32.06
C SER A 1048 19.38 4.77 31.01
N ASN A 1049 20.23 4.90 29.99
CA ASN A 1049 20.32 3.93 28.89
C ASN A 1049 20.93 2.61 29.37
N VAL A 1050 21.95 2.67 30.24
CA VAL A 1050 22.54 1.48 30.90
C VAL A 1050 21.48 0.78 31.75
N LEU A 1051 20.78 1.54 32.59
CA LEU A 1051 19.75 0.98 33.47
C LEU A 1051 18.58 0.38 32.69
N ASP A 1052 18.12 1.02 31.62
CA ASP A 1052 17.04 0.53 30.78
C ASP A 1052 17.45 -0.74 30.01
N GLY A 1053 18.70 -0.81 29.56
CA GLY A 1053 19.29 -2.04 28.99
C GLY A 1053 19.28 -3.21 29.99
N LEU A 1054 19.68 -2.98 31.25
CA LEU A 1054 19.67 -4.00 32.31
C LEU A 1054 18.24 -4.46 32.65
N LYS A 1055 17.31 -3.52 32.83
CA LYS A 1055 15.89 -3.81 33.07
C LYS A 1055 15.31 -4.67 31.95
N HIS A 1056 15.56 -4.26 30.71
CA HIS A 1056 15.06 -4.94 29.52
C HIS A 1056 15.64 -6.34 29.39
N ASN A 1057 16.96 -6.53 29.52
CA ASN A 1057 17.57 -7.86 29.42
C ASN A 1057 17.09 -8.82 30.50
N LEU A 1058 16.92 -8.36 31.75
CA LEU A 1058 16.39 -9.20 32.81
C LEU A 1058 14.89 -9.51 32.60
N GLY A 1059 14.09 -8.52 32.18
CA GLY A 1059 12.68 -8.72 31.83
C GLY A 1059 12.50 -9.71 30.67
N PHE A 1060 13.33 -9.57 29.63
CA PHE A 1060 13.40 -10.46 28.48
C PHE A 1060 13.68 -11.91 28.88
N ILE A 1061 14.79 -12.17 29.57
CA ILE A 1061 15.13 -13.52 30.05
C ILE A 1061 14.02 -14.03 30.99
N GLY A 1062 13.46 -13.16 31.82
CA GLY A 1062 12.38 -13.49 32.74
C GLY A 1062 11.14 -14.01 32.02
N ALA A 1063 10.74 -13.36 30.92
CA ALA A 1063 9.65 -13.79 30.07
C ALA A 1063 9.92 -15.17 29.45
N GLN A 1064 11.15 -15.41 28.97
CA GLN A 1064 11.52 -16.70 28.40
C GLN A 1064 11.59 -17.82 29.46
N LEU A 1065 12.16 -17.56 30.64
CA LEU A 1065 12.14 -18.50 31.77
C LEU A 1065 10.71 -18.78 32.21
N ALA A 1066 9.83 -17.77 32.24
CA ALA A 1066 8.43 -17.97 32.58
C ALA A 1066 7.70 -18.83 31.53
N ASN A 1067 8.04 -18.69 30.25
CA ASN A 1067 7.53 -19.49 29.17
C ASN A 1067 7.90 -20.99 29.31
N LEU A 1068 9.14 -21.28 29.71
CA LEU A 1068 9.69 -22.63 29.77
C LEU A 1068 9.46 -23.33 31.13
N GLU A 1069 9.63 -22.61 32.24
CA GLU A 1069 9.59 -23.19 33.59
C GLU A 1069 8.25 -22.95 34.30
N ASN A 1070 7.63 -21.78 34.10
CA ASN A 1070 6.45 -21.34 34.88
C ASN A 1070 5.12 -21.45 34.13
N ARG A 1071 5.12 -21.92 32.89
CA ARG A 1071 3.90 -22.21 32.12
C ARG A 1071 3.41 -23.62 32.45
N PHE A 1072 2.13 -23.75 32.79
CA PHE A 1072 1.47 -25.00 33.14
C PHE A 1072 0.24 -25.24 32.26
N GLY A 1073 -0.01 -26.51 31.94
CA GLY A 1073 -1.27 -26.93 31.33
C GLY A 1073 -2.44 -26.84 32.31
N VAL A 1074 -3.68 -26.85 31.80
CA VAL A 1074 -4.89 -26.83 32.65
C VAL A 1074 -4.97 -28.01 33.63
N THR A 1075 -4.27 -29.11 33.36
CA THR A 1075 -4.25 -30.33 34.18
C THR A 1075 -3.08 -30.39 35.17
N GLU A 1076 -2.13 -29.47 35.09
CA GLU A 1076 -0.90 -29.52 35.88
C GLU A 1076 -0.99 -28.64 37.14
N ASN A 1077 -0.41 -29.11 38.25
CA ASN A 1077 -0.37 -28.38 39.51
C ASN A 1077 0.92 -27.55 39.63
N SER A 1078 0.79 -26.32 40.15
CA SER A 1078 1.94 -25.51 40.60
C SER A 1078 2.42 -25.99 41.97
N ARG A 1079 3.66 -25.65 42.35
CA ARG A 1079 4.24 -25.92 43.68
C ARG A 1079 3.31 -25.52 44.83
N ASN A 1080 2.68 -24.36 44.70
CA ASN A 1080 1.92 -23.70 45.77
C ASN A 1080 0.40 -23.75 45.59
N ARG A 1081 -0.12 -24.22 44.43
CA ARG A 1081 -1.56 -24.22 44.15
C ARG A 1081 -1.99 -25.19 43.03
N PRO A 1082 -3.23 -25.70 43.07
CA PRO A 1082 -3.83 -26.43 41.96
C PRO A 1082 -4.20 -25.48 40.78
N PRO A 1083 -4.51 -26.02 39.59
CA PRO A 1083 -4.96 -25.24 38.45
C PRO A 1083 -6.28 -24.51 38.75
N PRO A 1084 -6.60 -23.41 38.05
CA PRO A 1084 -7.81 -22.62 38.28
C PRO A 1084 -9.09 -23.44 38.15
N ALA A 1085 -9.89 -23.52 39.22
CA ALA A 1085 -11.11 -24.35 39.28
C ALA A 1085 -12.23 -23.87 38.32
N ASN A 1086 -12.26 -22.58 37.99
CA ASN A 1086 -13.30 -21.98 37.12
C ASN A 1086 -12.98 -22.09 35.61
N GLY A 1087 -11.93 -22.82 35.23
CA GLY A 1087 -11.41 -22.83 33.87
C GLY A 1087 -10.67 -21.54 33.50
N LEU A 1088 -10.09 -21.51 32.29
CA LEU A 1088 -9.38 -20.34 31.75
C LEU A 1088 -10.33 -19.51 30.88
N PRO A 1089 -10.12 -18.18 30.78
CA PRO A 1089 -11.03 -17.30 30.04
C PRO A 1089 -11.08 -17.64 28.55
N LEU A 1090 -12.26 -17.44 27.96
CA LEU A 1090 -12.45 -17.39 26.51
C LEU A 1090 -12.10 -15.97 26.05
N LEU A 1091 -11.26 -15.86 25.03
CA LEU A 1091 -10.82 -14.58 24.48
C LEU A 1091 -11.57 -14.30 23.19
N GLU A 1092 -12.15 -13.11 23.09
CA GLU A 1092 -12.78 -12.65 21.84
C GLU A 1092 -11.69 -12.22 20.85
N ALA A 1093 -11.71 -12.84 19.68
CA ALA A 1093 -10.82 -12.58 18.57
C ALA A 1093 -11.60 -12.14 17.34
N ILE A 1094 -11.01 -11.25 16.55
CA ILE A 1094 -11.58 -10.72 15.32
C ILE A 1094 -10.75 -11.26 14.17
N ILE A 1095 -11.34 -12.15 13.38
CA ILE A 1095 -10.74 -12.64 12.15
C ILE A 1095 -10.98 -11.60 11.05
N VAL A 1096 -9.92 -11.09 10.45
CA VAL A 1096 -9.97 -10.10 9.36
C VAL A 1096 -9.58 -10.78 8.05
N ASP A 1097 -10.59 -11.08 7.22
CA ASP A 1097 -10.39 -11.63 5.89
C ASP A 1097 -10.37 -10.51 4.83
N ARG A 1098 -9.23 -10.35 4.15
CA ARG A 1098 -9.03 -9.33 3.09
C ARG A 1098 -9.30 -9.85 1.67
N SER A 1099 -9.69 -11.11 1.51
CA SER A 1099 -9.90 -11.73 0.19
C SER A 1099 -11.18 -11.23 -0.50
N ARG A 1100 -12.15 -10.73 0.27
CA ARG A 1100 -13.47 -10.35 -0.25
C ARG A 1100 -13.44 -9.00 -0.97
N ARG A 1101 -13.58 -9.02 -2.30
CA ARG A 1101 -13.78 -7.83 -3.14
C ARG A 1101 -15.26 -7.46 -3.19
N ARG A 1102 -15.60 -6.20 -2.91
CA ARG A 1102 -16.98 -5.70 -2.93
C ARG A 1102 -17.14 -4.50 -3.86
N LEU A 1103 -18.33 -4.40 -4.45
CA LEU A 1103 -18.73 -3.25 -5.25
C LEU A 1103 -19.05 -2.07 -4.33
N VAL A 1104 -18.27 -0.99 -4.40
CA VAL A 1104 -18.44 0.21 -3.57
C VAL A 1104 -18.90 1.37 -4.45
N GLN A 1105 -19.82 2.19 -3.94
CA GLN A 1105 -20.27 3.38 -4.65
C GLN A 1105 -19.42 4.60 -4.26
N ASN A 1106 -18.81 5.26 -5.25
CA ASN A 1106 -17.98 6.44 -5.03
C ASN A 1106 -18.83 7.64 -4.56
N PRO A 1107 -18.55 8.22 -3.37
CA PRO A 1107 -19.36 9.31 -2.83
C PRO A 1107 -19.22 10.59 -3.67
N THR A 1108 -18.01 10.96 -4.07
CA THR A 1108 -17.74 12.20 -4.82
C THR A 1108 -18.47 12.24 -6.15
N ILE A 1109 -18.36 11.18 -6.95
CA ILE A 1109 -19.04 11.09 -8.25
C ILE A 1109 -20.56 11.08 -8.06
N THR A 1110 -21.07 10.38 -7.04
CA THR A 1110 -22.51 10.33 -6.75
C THR A 1110 -23.05 11.71 -6.40
N TYR A 1111 -22.35 12.50 -5.58
CA TYR A 1111 -22.78 13.86 -5.26
C TYR A 1111 -22.80 14.79 -6.48
N ILE A 1112 -21.82 14.66 -7.40
CA ILE A 1112 -21.81 15.43 -8.66
C ILE A 1112 -23.03 15.06 -9.51
N LEU A 1113 -23.33 13.76 -9.66
CA LEU A 1113 -24.51 13.29 -10.39
C LEU A 1113 -25.80 13.82 -9.77
N MET A 1114 -25.93 13.76 -8.44
CA MET A 1114 -27.08 14.32 -7.71
C MET A 1114 -27.22 15.83 -7.92
N ALA A 1115 -26.11 16.58 -7.94
CA ALA A 1115 -26.13 18.01 -8.16
C ALA A 1115 -26.63 18.38 -9.56
N VAL A 1116 -26.14 17.69 -10.60
CA VAL A 1116 -26.59 17.92 -11.99
C VAL A 1116 -28.07 17.52 -12.15
N LEU A 1117 -28.47 16.34 -11.65
CA LEU A 1117 -29.87 15.90 -11.69
C LEU A 1117 -30.79 16.84 -10.88
N GLY A 1118 -30.32 17.35 -9.75
CA GLY A 1118 -31.03 18.33 -8.93
C GLY A 1118 -31.27 19.63 -9.69
N LEU A 1119 -30.28 20.11 -10.44
CA LEU A 1119 -30.42 21.26 -11.36
C LEU A 1119 -31.48 21.00 -12.45
N VAL A 1120 -31.49 19.79 -13.04
CA VAL A 1120 -32.52 19.40 -14.02
C VAL A 1120 -33.92 19.42 -13.39
N ALA A 1121 -34.09 18.80 -12.23
CA ALA A 1121 -35.36 18.76 -11.51
C ALA A 1121 -35.82 20.19 -11.14
N LEU A 1122 -34.92 21.02 -10.60
CA LEU A 1122 -35.20 22.41 -10.25
C LEU A 1122 -35.68 23.21 -11.46
N CYS A 1123 -34.99 23.12 -12.60
CA CYS A 1123 -35.39 23.82 -13.83
C CYS A 1123 -36.79 23.38 -14.32
N ASN A 1124 -37.10 22.09 -14.28
CA ASN A 1124 -38.42 21.59 -14.69
C ASN A 1124 -39.52 22.04 -13.71
N ILE A 1125 -39.27 21.97 -12.40
CA ILE A 1125 -40.20 22.41 -11.36
C ILE A 1125 -40.46 23.92 -11.48
N MET A 1126 -39.41 24.73 -11.64
CA MET A 1126 -39.56 26.18 -11.84
C MET A 1126 -40.36 26.50 -13.10
N ALA A 1127 -40.16 25.75 -14.19
CA ALA A 1127 -40.93 25.94 -15.41
C ALA A 1127 -42.41 25.58 -15.21
N VAL A 1128 -42.73 24.50 -14.47
CA VAL A 1128 -44.11 24.13 -14.10
C VAL A 1128 -44.74 25.19 -13.18
N LEU A 1129 -44.02 25.66 -12.16
CA LEU A 1129 -44.47 26.71 -11.25
C LEU A 1129 -44.70 28.04 -11.98
N SER A 1130 -43.84 28.40 -12.94
CA SER A 1130 -44.02 29.61 -13.75
C SER A 1130 -45.29 29.56 -14.58
N ALA A 1131 -45.58 28.41 -15.22
CA ALA A 1131 -46.81 28.22 -15.97
C ALA A 1131 -48.07 28.29 -15.10
N ALA A 1132 -48.02 27.80 -13.85
CA ALA A 1132 -49.14 27.85 -12.92
C ALA A 1132 -49.36 29.25 -12.32
N THR A 1133 -48.28 29.95 -11.94
CA THR A 1133 -48.35 31.28 -11.28
C THR A 1133 -48.64 32.44 -12.23
N ARG A 1134 -48.38 32.27 -13.53
CA ARG A 1134 -48.73 33.25 -14.57
C ARG A 1134 -50.22 33.60 -14.60
N HIS A 1135 -51.09 32.65 -14.23
CA HIS A 1135 -52.54 32.86 -14.17
C HIS A 1135 -52.99 33.83 -13.07
N LEU A 1136 -52.12 34.12 -12.08
CA LEU A 1136 -52.41 35.00 -10.96
C LEU A 1136 -51.68 36.34 -10.99
N SER A 1137 -50.46 36.43 -11.54
CA SER A 1137 -49.57 37.59 -11.27
C SER A 1137 -49.14 38.42 -12.48
N GLY A 1138 -49.43 38.00 -13.73
CA GLY A 1138 -49.16 38.77 -14.95
C GLY A 1138 -47.69 39.12 -15.30
N ILE A 1139 -46.72 38.87 -14.40
CA ILE A 1139 -45.30 39.23 -14.59
C ILE A 1139 -44.52 38.06 -15.20
N PRO A 1140 -43.79 38.25 -16.32
CA PRO A 1140 -42.92 37.21 -16.88
C PRO A 1140 -41.68 36.99 -15.98
N ARG A 1141 -41.52 35.77 -15.46
CA ARG A 1141 -40.35 35.33 -14.68
C ARG A 1141 -39.25 34.76 -15.58
N LEU A 1142 -38.03 34.66 -15.03
CA LEU A 1142 -36.76 34.25 -15.66
C LEU A 1142 -36.79 32.92 -16.47
N PHE A 1143 -37.83 32.08 -16.30
CA PHE A 1143 -37.93 30.72 -16.87
C PHE A 1143 -39.01 30.53 -17.94
N ASP A 1144 -39.76 31.57 -18.32
CA ASP A 1144 -41.03 31.40 -19.02
C ASP A 1144 -41.06 32.04 -20.43
N MET A 1145 -40.48 31.34 -21.40
CA MET A 1145 -40.79 31.59 -22.81
C MET A 1145 -42.22 31.09 -23.08
N GLU A 1146 -43.12 31.98 -23.50
CA GLU A 1146 -44.51 31.63 -23.81
C GLU A 1146 -44.55 30.73 -25.05
N VAL A 1147 -44.61 29.43 -24.82
CA VAL A 1147 -44.65 28.41 -25.89
C VAL A 1147 -46.05 27.96 -26.27
N LYS A 1148 -47.05 28.23 -25.43
CA LYS A 1148 -48.43 27.79 -25.65
C LYS A 1148 -49.07 28.61 -26.77
N GLY A 1149 -49.46 27.94 -27.85
CA GLY A 1149 -50.12 28.57 -28.99
C GLY A 1149 -49.21 29.50 -29.81
N LEU A 1150 -47.88 29.41 -29.62
CA LEU A 1150 -46.93 30.26 -30.35
C LEU A 1150 -46.77 29.84 -31.82
N ALA A 1151 -46.88 28.55 -32.11
CA ALA A 1151 -46.75 27.98 -33.44
C ALA A 1151 -47.56 26.67 -33.54
N PRO A 1152 -48.11 26.32 -34.73
CA PRO A 1152 -48.81 25.06 -34.97
C PRO A 1152 -47.88 23.85 -34.98
N ASP A 1153 -48.45 22.65 -34.99
CA ASP A 1153 -47.68 21.42 -35.14
C ASP A 1153 -46.97 21.41 -36.50
N GLY A 1154 -45.73 20.93 -36.55
CA GLY A 1154 -44.92 20.93 -37.77
C GLY A 1154 -44.60 22.32 -38.33
N PHE A 1155 -44.38 23.33 -37.48
CA PHE A 1155 -44.13 24.72 -37.89
C PHE A 1155 -42.87 24.94 -38.75
N HIS A 1156 -41.94 23.98 -38.81
CA HIS A 1156 -40.81 24.02 -39.74
C HIS A 1156 -41.12 23.43 -41.12
N SER A 1157 -42.33 22.91 -41.34
CA SER A 1157 -42.78 22.40 -42.64
C SER A 1157 -42.98 23.52 -43.67
N MET A 1158 -42.90 23.15 -44.96
CA MET A 1158 -43.16 24.10 -46.05
C MET A 1158 -44.59 24.63 -46.00
N ALA A 1159 -45.57 23.77 -45.73
CA ALA A 1159 -46.97 24.14 -45.64
C ALA A 1159 -47.21 25.20 -44.54
N SER A 1160 -46.67 24.97 -43.34
CA SER A 1160 -46.85 25.89 -42.22
C SER A 1160 -46.19 27.25 -42.49
N MET A 1161 -45.02 27.25 -43.13
CA MET A 1161 -44.28 28.47 -43.48
C MET A 1161 -44.95 29.27 -44.61
N VAL A 1162 -45.53 28.60 -45.62
CA VAL A 1162 -46.33 29.26 -46.67
C VAL A 1162 -47.55 29.94 -46.06
N ASN A 1163 -48.25 29.26 -45.13
CA ASN A 1163 -49.42 29.83 -44.46
C ASN A 1163 -49.04 31.01 -43.55
N LEU A 1164 -47.91 30.95 -42.84
CA LEU A 1164 -47.45 32.07 -42.01
C LEU A 1164 -47.13 33.31 -42.85
N LEU A 1165 -46.53 33.13 -44.03
CA LEU A 1165 -46.05 34.24 -44.88
C LEU A 1165 -47.10 34.75 -45.87
N GLN A 1166 -48.26 34.09 -45.93
CA GLN A 1166 -49.38 34.47 -46.78
C GLN A 1166 -49.91 35.86 -46.41
N GLY A 1167 -50.16 36.69 -47.42
CA GLY A 1167 -50.72 38.03 -47.21
C GLY A 1167 -49.77 39.05 -46.57
N SER A 1168 -48.53 38.66 -46.27
CA SER A 1168 -47.49 39.54 -45.74
C SER A 1168 -47.11 40.64 -46.72
N ASN A 1169 -46.86 41.85 -46.20
CA ASN A 1169 -46.24 42.96 -46.92
C ASN A 1169 -44.70 42.85 -47.01
N ALA A 1170 -44.09 41.91 -46.28
CA ALA A 1170 -42.64 41.80 -46.24
C ALA A 1170 -41.99 41.45 -47.61
N PRO A 1171 -42.56 40.60 -48.47
CA PRO A 1171 -41.95 40.27 -49.77
C PRO A 1171 -41.81 41.45 -50.73
N SER A 1172 -42.69 42.47 -50.65
CA SER A 1172 -42.68 43.66 -51.51
C SER A 1172 -41.64 44.69 -51.10
N HIS A 1173 -41.26 44.74 -49.82
CA HIS A 1173 -40.20 45.63 -49.30
C HIS A 1173 -38.78 45.08 -49.47
N LEU A 1174 -38.64 43.83 -49.94
CA LEU A 1174 -37.34 43.21 -50.20
C LEU A 1174 -36.83 43.58 -51.61
N PRO A 1175 -35.53 43.93 -51.78
CA PRO A 1175 -34.99 44.42 -53.05
C PRO A 1175 -35.21 43.45 -54.23
N GLN A 1176 -35.23 43.95 -55.46
CA GLN A 1176 -35.28 43.13 -56.67
C GLN A 1176 -33.88 42.51 -56.92
N SER A 1177 -33.79 41.25 -57.38
CA SER A 1177 -32.54 40.47 -57.61
C SER A 1177 -31.71 40.04 -56.38
N VAL A 1178 -32.38 39.54 -55.32
CA VAL A 1178 -31.74 39.09 -54.06
C VAL A 1178 -30.86 37.84 -54.19
N HIS A 1179 -31.09 37.00 -55.20
CA HIS A 1179 -30.36 35.75 -55.40
C HIS A 1179 -28.89 35.93 -55.80
N LEU A 1180 -28.48 37.14 -56.20
CA LEU A 1180 -27.09 37.49 -56.57
C LEU A 1180 -26.35 38.28 -55.47
N LEU A 1181 -27.05 38.77 -54.44
CA LEU A 1181 -26.48 39.62 -53.39
C LEU A 1181 -25.79 38.80 -52.31
N SER A 1182 -24.62 39.25 -51.85
CA SER A 1182 -23.92 38.66 -50.71
C SER A 1182 -24.70 38.85 -49.39
N LYS A 1183 -24.32 38.13 -48.33
CA LYS A 1183 -25.01 38.22 -47.02
C LYS A 1183 -24.92 39.63 -46.42
N GLY A 1184 -23.74 40.27 -46.51
CA GLY A 1184 -23.51 41.63 -46.02
C GLY A 1184 -24.29 42.68 -46.81
N ASP A 1185 -24.29 42.56 -48.14
CA ASP A 1185 -24.97 43.52 -49.02
C ASP A 1185 -26.50 43.45 -48.94
N LEU A 1186 -27.05 42.29 -48.57
CA LEU A 1186 -28.48 42.21 -48.26
C LEU A 1186 -28.77 42.95 -46.95
N TYR A 1187 -28.05 42.67 -45.88
CA TYR A 1187 -28.33 43.29 -44.58
C TYR A 1187 -28.21 44.82 -44.61
N SER A 1188 -27.22 45.37 -45.32
CA SER A 1188 -27.08 46.83 -45.46
C SER A 1188 -28.25 47.48 -46.21
N ARG A 1189 -28.94 46.75 -47.11
CA ARG A 1189 -30.10 47.24 -47.86
C ARG A 1189 -31.44 47.06 -47.15
N VAL A 1190 -31.48 46.28 -46.06
CA VAL A 1190 -32.71 45.96 -45.32
C VAL A 1190 -32.59 46.33 -43.83
N ASP A 1191 -31.59 47.12 -43.45
CA ASP A 1191 -31.27 47.44 -42.05
C ASP A 1191 -32.33 48.33 -41.40
N ASP A 1192 -32.97 49.19 -42.21
CA ASP A 1192 -34.04 50.10 -41.76
C ASP A 1192 -35.40 49.41 -41.55
N LEU A 1193 -35.56 48.16 -41.98
CA LEU A 1193 -36.84 47.43 -41.85
C LEU A 1193 -36.94 46.69 -40.51
N SER A 1194 -38.06 46.93 -39.82
CA SER A 1194 -38.42 46.22 -38.59
C SER A 1194 -39.57 45.25 -38.84
N PHE A 1195 -39.38 43.98 -38.50
CA PHE A 1195 -40.36 42.92 -38.70
C PHE A 1195 -41.04 42.54 -37.38
N ARG A 1196 -42.33 42.17 -37.43
CA ARG A 1196 -43.08 41.67 -36.28
C ARG A 1196 -44.04 40.57 -36.68
N MET A 1197 -44.25 39.58 -35.81
CA MET A 1197 -45.26 38.54 -35.99
C MET A 1197 -46.52 38.88 -35.21
N GLY A 1198 -47.68 38.87 -35.85
CA GLY A 1198 -48.97 39.08 -35.19
C GLY A 1198 -50.08 39.42 -36.19
N TRP A 1199 -51.14 40.06 -35.69
CA TRP A 1199 -52.26 40.49 -36.54
C TRP A 1199 -51.94 41.81 -37.24
N PHE A 1200 -52.04 41.80 -38.56
CA PHE A 1200 -51.98 42.99 -39.40
C PHE A 1200 -53.29 43.18 -40.13
N GLN A 1201 -53.65 44.44 -40.38
CA GLN A 1201 -54.83 44.80 -41.15
C GLN A 1201 -54.40 45.52 -42.42
N ARG A 1202 -54.82 44.99 -43.57
CA ARG A 1202 -54.64 45.66 -44.87
C ARG A 1202 -55.67 46.78 -44.98
N THR A 1203 -55.23 48.01 -45.23
CA THR A 1203 -56.12 49.19 -45.23
C THR A 1203 -57.08 49.21 -46.42
N GLN A 1204 -56.65 48.70 -47.58
CA GLN A 1204 -57.45 48.61 -48.81
C GLN A 1204 -58.68 47.70 -48.69
N ASP A 1205 -58.51 46.50 -48.12
CA ASP A 1205 -59.56 45.44 -48.09
C ASP A 1205 -60.18 45.21 -46.70
N GLN A 1206 -59.67 45.90 -45.66
CA GLN A 1206 -60.01 45.69 -44.23
C GLN A 1206 -59.79 44.26 -43.70
N THR A 1207 -59.24 43.35 -44.50
CA THR A 1207 -58.94 41.97 -44.12
C THR A 1207 -57.82 41.90 -43.08
N ARG A 1208 -57.98 41.02 -42.09
CA ARG A 1208 -56.99 40.74 -41.05
C ARG A 1208 -56.17 39.52 -41.42
N HIS A 1209 -54.85 39.64 -41.38
CA HIS A 1209 -53.91 38.56 -41.68
C HIS A 1209 -52.99 38.35 -40.48
N PHE A 1210 -52.86 37.11 -40.01
CA PHE A 1210 -51.87 36.74 -39.00
C PHE A 1210 -50.58 36.33 -39.74
N THR A 1211 -49.57 37.18 -39.71
CA THR A 1211 -48.35 36.98 -40.52
C THR A 1211 -47.13 37.66 -39.91
N VAL A 1212 -45.96 37.48 -40.53
CA VAL A 1212 -44.74 38.26 -40.27
C VAL A 1212 -44.71 39.44 -41.23
N GLY A 1213 -44.99 40.65 -40.73
CA GLY A 1213 -45.06 41.87 -41.53
C GLY A 1213 -43.95 42.88 -41.19
N VAL A 1214 -43.70 43.81 -42.11
CA VAL A 1214 -42.84 44.98 -41.91
C VAL A 1214 -43.65 46.09 -41.24
N LEU A 1215 -43.13 46.64 -40.14
CA LEU A 1215 -43.71 47.78 -39.43
C LEU A 1215 -43.42 49.09 -40.15
N GLY A 1216 -44.34 50.05 -40.09
CA GLY A 1216 -44.19 51.38 -40.70
C GLY A 1216 -44.75 51.50 -42.12
N ASP A 1217 -45.45 50.47 -42.61
CA ASP A 1217 -46.18 50.48 -43.88
C ASP A 1217 -47.60 51.04 -43.69
N GLU A 1218 -47.95 52.09 -44.42
CA GLU A 1218 -49.28 52.72 -44.36
C GLU A 1218 -50.39 51.82 -44.91
N GLU A 1219 -50.06 50.86 -45.80
CA GLU A 1219 -51.05 49.94 -46.39
C GLU A 1219 -51.29 48.69 -45.53
N PHE A 1220 -50.44 48.42 -44.54
CA PHE A 1220 -50.45 47.18 -43.75
C PHE A 1220 -50.13 47.46 -42.27
N VAL A 1221 -51.18 47.78 -41.50
CA VAL A 1221 -51.03 48.29 -40.13
C VAL A 1221 -51.04 47.14 -39.10
N TYR A 1222 -50.08 47.16 -38.18
CA TYR A 1222 -50.01 46.20 -37.06
C TYR A 1222 -51.03 46.51 -35.96
N LEU A 1223 -51.85 45.53 -35.58
CA LEU A 1223 -52.85 45.67 -34.52
C LEU A 1223 -52.19 45.44 -33.14
N HIS A 1224 -51.98 46.52 -32.38
CA HIS A 1224 -51.44 46.43 -31.02
C HIS A 1224 -52.44 45.75 -30.07
N GLY A 1225 -52.02 44.67 -29.40
CA GLY A 1225 -52.64 44.21 -28.15
C GLY A 1225 -53.80 43.21 -28.24
N VAL A 1226 -54.23 42.72 -29.42
CA VAL A 1226 -55.34 41.75 -29.48
C VAL A 1226 -54.83 40.30 -29.36
N LYS A 1227 -54.43 39.89 -28.15
CA LYS A 1227 -54.50 38.48 -27.73
C LYS A 1227 -55.86 38.29 -27.04
N GLY A 1228 -56.91 38.19 -27.84
CA GLY A 1228 -58.26 37.85 -27.38
C GLY A 1228 -59.30 38.92 -27.64
N ILE A 1229 -60.06 38.77 -28.74
CA ILE A 1229 -61.46 39.16 -28.80
C ILE A 1229 -62.19 37.97 -29.45
N ARG A 1230 -62.75 37.09 -28.60
CA ARG A 1230 -64.04 36.48 -28.88
C ARG A 1230 -65.04 37.59 -28.59
N ASP A 1231 -65.67 38.13 -29.62
CA ASP A 1231 -67.05 38.65 -29.64
C ASP A 1231 -67.35 39.20 -31.03
N THR A 1232 -68.60 39.03 -31.47
CA THR A 1232 -69.23 39.28 -32.79
C THR A 1232 -69.22 38.12 -33.80
N ILE A 1233 -69.99 37.05 -33.49
CA ILE A 1233 -71.35 36.87 -34.06
C ILE A 1233 -72.29 36.61 -32.88
#